data_AF-A0A0C3KM05-F1
#
_entry.id   AF-A0A0C3KM05-F1
#
_cell.length_a   1.000
_cell.length_b   1.000
_cell.length_c   1.000
_cell.angle_alpha   90.00
_cell.angle_beta   90.00
_cell.angle_gamma   90.00
#
_symmetry.space_group_name_H-M   'P 1'
#
loop_
_entity.id
_entity.type
_entity.pdbx_description
1 polymer ?
#
loop_
_entity_poly.entity_id
_entity_poly.type
_entity_poly.pdbx_seq_one_letter_code
_entity_poly.pdbx_strand_id
1 'polypeptide(L)'
;MEYLRMQISKGWEILDKAAKQGGSTQSVDLYLPRGNGNVKRSAALVPLSFCMSRYPDQLKPLDGLFGFSSKQEEYNGAKNSNLSKKHFDAMDIADIINRFYAYASQSLFFTKSITEIAAIRRTRDLKTSPVWFVTSSRETMSQGAQDVVATNLSLKVKGPHTDAVSEHWLVTRSQASKEGFPTHLQPLFPLHRLPTPTFGLAVHLSAKSTIRSSRLFATLPLPVSISLPVHVHATWILAQDRRSIRYDAPDAGNQRPLDTQYNEHILETAIAPLYIKTLALVLAHHPKVIRLFWPDKAPSGPSRIIATKLYTQIISTQEPVLLSAQKKPIAPSNAVIQLPTTPLAEKQSLVGIPLLLRGDRTLVEFQNAGQLKVFASHRVNLAKLFGHGVVVSSEISEAFAENLVKQNLNVVSLNPQGMRDLLAQHSEAIISADTKATTGDLYNWHKDLLKFLTLPTCPVRIEDLADLPLLPVVGREMVVSLNYTRSGGIWWRSQSENRALTNVLLQLDVISVDDLPGELQRTTTNDLLRILQLFEKLNLSPEEILRMVAPGDWAAFAAYLKAWFTPYHLADLLATDFQTLNKLPIFEGRQGTRLLSFVPASQVVMLPDSVPLETVAGYLPPGTTFATASPELNAILRKSQGKNRNLTLPNLFKRLRIPTHLTPDDETSFLSLVDLVATHHTGHYDSEIIPDGNRVLRRPSELFDHRVEVFSSAFESRPDLFVHPSFRNMIDRLVYLGVNREVTSQRLIECIRAVDHDAQEGQEVRARFTMFPSPHLKAVYPNIGEPTAANVVQHLVSLINHVAPNWHQSSIVLIDIRSVYTWLQNQNHAIKAQLRSLSKLPLWLNIDSVEDNWIWRSADELVFDITHDAGGHFVVRNFLDPDYRSLLLDVGAHEYQVASLPPQATSKTEIPHPEMMRSGWNELRRTGQLLDICFQVQGQEIQAHRGMLAAMVPHFKTAFGGSFRESIVMTEDTDLPVYPLPEDEAVSAFAVQCVVVLARAEASQVELLIEICRKTKKQNQWI
;
A
#
# COMPACT_ATOMS: atom_id res chain seq x y z
N MET A 1 93.77 -12.36 -86.38
CA MET A 1 93.14 -11.18 -85.72
C MET A 1 92.17 -10.43 -86.63
N GLU A 2 92.53 -10.11 -87.88
CA GLU A 2 91.66 -9.27 -88.75
C GLU A 2 90.33 -9.93 -89.12
N TYR A 3 90.30 -11.25 -89.34
CA TYR A 3 89.04 -12.00 -89.55
C TYR A 3 88.02 -11.81 -88.41
N LEU A 4 88.49 -11.66 -87.17
CA LEU A 4 87.64 -11.34 -86.01
C LEU A 4 87.15 -9.88 -86.02
N ARG A 5 87.98 -8.91 -86.43
CA ARG A 5 87.55 -7.51 -86.60
C ARG A 5 86.44 -7.40 -87.66
N MET A 6 86.58 -8.10 -88.79
CA MET A 6 85.60 -8.07 -89.87
C MET A 6 84.24 -8.67 -89.47
N GLN A 7 84.24 -9.76 -88.70
CA GLN A 7 82.99 -10.37 -88.18
C GLN A 7 82.33 -9.50 -87.10
N ILE A 8 83.11 -8.90 -86.19
CA ILE A 8 82.57 -7.99 -85.17
C ILE A 8 81.91 -6.77 -85.84
N SER A 9 82.51 -6.18 -86.87
CA SER A 9 81.93 -5.03 -87.59
C SER A 9 80.53 -5.32 -88.14
N LYS A 10 80.33 -6.50 -88.77
CA LYS A 10 79.01 -6.91 -89.28
C LYS A 10 78.01 -7.22 -88.16
N GLY A 11 78.48 -7.73 -87.01
CA GLY A 11 77.63 -7.95 -85.85
C GLY A 11 76.99 -6.65 -85.31
N TRP A 12 77.76 -5.55 -85.29
CA TRP A 12 77.25 -4.25 -84.84
C TRP A 12 76.26 -3.61 -85.83
N GLU A 13 76.46 -3.73 -87.15
CA GLU A 13 75.47 -3.26 -88.15
C GLU A 13 74.12 -3.99 -88.07
N ILE A 14 74.13 -5.28 -87.73
CA ILE A 14 72.90 -6.07 -87.56
C ILE A 14 72.19 -5.67 -86.25
N LEU A 15 72.94 -5.40 -85.18
CA LEU A 15 72.38 -4.97 -83.90
C LEU A 15 71.79 -3.55 -83.95
N ASP A 16 72.39 -2.60 -84.67
CA ASP A 16 71.79 -1.26 -84.84
C ASP A 16 70.50 -1.29 -85.68
N LYS A 17 70.37 -2.22 -86.63
CA LYS A 17 69.11 -2.50 -87.32
C LYS A 17 68.06 -3.13 -86.40
N ALA A 18 68.44 -4.12 -85.59
CA ALA A 18 67.53 -4.75 -84.62
C ALA A 18 67.04 -3.77 -83.54
N ALA A 19 67.91 -2.87 -83.06
CA ALA A 19 67.56 -1.84 -82.08
C ALA A 19 66.49 -0.84 -82.58
N LYS A 20 66.27 -0.76 -83.89
CA LYS A 20 65.29 0.15 -84.52
C LYS A 20 63.94 -0.52 -84.87
N GLN A 21 63.77 -1.83 -84.63
CA GLN A 21 62.49 -2.53 -84.78
C GLN A 21 62.26 -3.48 -83.60
N GLY A 22 61.54 -2.99 -82.59
CA GLY A 22 61.28 -3.73 -81.36
C GLY A 22 60.39 -4.97 -81.56
N GLY A 23 60.98 -6.16 -81.38
CA GLY A 23 60.27 -7.44 -81.36
C GLY A 23 61.01 -8.44 -80.46
N SER A 24 60.31 -9.09 -79.54
CA SER A 24 60.92 -9.92 -78.49
C SER A 24 60.99 -11.41 -78.86
N THR A 25 62.19 -11.96 -79.00
CA THR A 25 62.42 -13.41 -79.16
C THR A 25 63.66 -13.88 -78.39
N GLN A 26 63.50 -14.80 -77.42
CA GLN A 26 64.59 -15.52 -76.77
C GLN A 26 64.59 -17.00 -77.19
N SER A 27 65.45 -17.41 -78.14
CA SER A 27 65.61 -18.84 -78.47
C SER A 27 66.88 -19.23 -79.26
N VAL A 28 68.09 -18.83 -78.85
CA VAL A 28 69.34 -19.57 -79.19
C VAL A 28 70.36 -19.39 -78.05
N ASP A 29 70.62 -20.42 -77.22
CA ASP A 29 71.75 -20.37 -76.26
C ASP A 29 72.18 -21.76 -75.69
N LEU A 30 72.27 -22.80 -76.55
CA LEU A 30 72.46 -24.19 -76.08
C LEU A 30 73.92 -24.70 -76.09
N TYR A 31 74.80 -24.17 -76.94
CA TYR A 31 76.11 -24.77 -77.28
C TYR A 31 77.29 -23.78 -77.21
N LEU A 32 77.68 -23.34 -76.00
CA LEU A 32 78.95 -22.65 -75.75
C LEU A 32 79.72 -23.26 -74.57
N PRO A 33 81.07 -23.26 -74.60
CA PRO A 33 81.92 -23.65 -73.46
C PRO A 33 81.81 -22.67 -72.27
N ARG A 34 82.38 -23.06 -71.12
CA ARG A 34 82.36 -22.23 -69.90
C ARG A 34 83.22 -20.97 -70.01
N GLY A 35 82.60 -19.86 -70.43
CA GLY A 35 83.10 -18.52 -70.13
C GLY A 35 82.92 -18.14 -68.66
N ASN A 36 83.76 -17.24 -68.15
CA ASN A 36 83.64 -16.72 -66.78
C ASN A 36 82.50 -15.70 -66.69
N GLY A 37 81.42 -16.06 -65.98
CA GLY A 37 80.34 -15.12 -65.64
C GLY A 37 78.93 -15.71 -65.78
N ASN A 38 78.30 -16.00 -64.64
CA ASN A 38 76.84 -16.05 -64.43
C ASN A 38 75.92 -16.52 -65.58
N VAL A 39 75.96 -17.81 -65.92
CA VAL A 39 74.74 -18.52 -66.38
C VAL A 39 74.54 -19.78 -65.53
N LYS A 40 73.48 -19.79 -64.71
CA LYS A 40 73.09 -20.94 -63.88
C LYS A 40 72.33 -21.96 -64.74
N ARG A 41 72.98 -23.05 -65.18
CA ARG A 41 72.25 -24.23 -65.67
C ARG A 41 71.62 -24.97 -64.47
N SER A 42 70.30 -24.86 -64.31
CA SER A 42 69.56 -25.31 -63.11
C SER A 42 69.43 -26.82 -62.94
N ALA A 43 69.66 -27.60 -64.00
CA ALA A 43 69.63 -29.05 -63.98
C ALA A 43 70.75 -29.63 -64.85
N ALA A 44 71.32 -30.76 -64.41
CA ALA A 44 72.09 -31.65 -65.25
C ALA A 44 71.18 -32.81 -65.67
N LEU A 45 70.95 -32.97 -66.97
CA LEU A 45 70.32 -34.17 -67.51
C LEU A 45 71.32 -35.32 -67.37
N VAL A 46 70.85 -36.46 -66.85
CA VAL A 46 71.64 -37.69 -66.68
C VAL A 46 70.94 -38.78 -67.48
N PRO A 47 71.62 -39.45 -68.42
CA PRO A 47 71.02 -40.55 -69.19
C PRO A 47 70.45 -41.63 -68.29
N LEU A 48 69.26 -42.14 -68.62
CA LEU A 48 68.62 -43.21 -67.86
C LEU A 48 69.46 -44.49 -67.86
N SER A 49 70.22 -44.75 -68.91
CA SER A 49 71.20 -45.84 -69.00
C SER A 49 72.22 -45.80 -67.83
N PHE A 50 72.70 -44.61 -67.45
CA PHE A 50 73.57 -44.43 -66.29
C PHE A 50 72.85 -44.70 -64.96
N CYS A 51 71.61 -44.22 -64.80
CA CYS A 51 70.83 -44.45 -63.58
C CYS A 51 70.42 -45.93 -63.43
N MET A 52 69.99 -46.58 -64.51
CA MET A 52 69.66 -48.02 -64.58
C MET A 52 70.84 -48.89 -64.16
N SER A 53 72.06 -48.57 -64.60
CA SER A 53 73.27 -49.33 -64.24
C SER A 53 73.65 -49.26 -62.75
N ARG A 54 73.07 -48.32 -62.00
CA ARG A 54 73.53 -47.96 -60.64
C ARG A 54 72.44 -48.06 -59.56
N TYR A 55 71.18 -47.88 -59.94
CA TYR A 55 70.00 -47.93 -59.07
C TYR A 55 68.83 -48.66 -59.77
N PRO A 56 69.04 -49.90 -60.28
CA PRO A 56 68.01 -50.62 -61.06
C PRO A 56 66.74 -50.91 -60.24
N ASP A 57 66.90 -51.08 -58.94
CA ASP A 57 65.84 -51.29 -57.95
C ASP A 57 64.88 -50.09 -57.83
N GLN A 58 65.37 -48.86 -58.01
CA GLN A 58 64.57 -47.65 -57.84
C GLN A 58 63.75 -47.28 -59.09
N LEU A 59 64.22 -47.67 -60.27
CA LEU A 59 63.55 -47.36 -61.54
C LEU A 59 62.68 -48.51 -62.07
N LYS A 60 62.99 -49.76 -61.75
CA LYS A 60 62.19 -50.93 -62.16
C LYS A 60 60.70 -50.88 -61.74
N PRO A 61 60.32 -50.35 -60.55
CA PRO A 61 58.90 -50.20 -60.18
C PRO A 61 58.13 -49.16 -61.01
N LEU A 62 58.83 -48.35 -61.81
CA LEU A 62 58.23 -47.33 -62.68
C LEU A 62 58.09 -47.80 -64.14
N ASP A 63 58.68 -48.93 -64.52
CA ASP A 63 58.70 -49.44 -65.89
C ASP A 63 57.27 -49.75 -66.38
N GLY A 64 56.84 -49.09 -67.45
CA GLY A 64 55.47 -49.13 -67.95
C GLY A 64 54.50 -48.10 -67.34
N LEU A 65 54.87 -47.39 -66.27
CA LEU A 65 54.04 -46.33 -65.68
C LEU A 65 54.27 -44.99 -66.39
N PHE A 66 53.18 -44.27 -66.69
CA PHE A 66 53.19 -42.94 -67.30
C PHE A 66 53.95 -42.83 -68.65
N GLY A 67 54.21 -43.95 -69.33
CA GLY A 67 54.99 -44.00 -70.57
C GLY A 67 56.52 -44.06 -70.37
N PHE A 68 57.00 -44.13 -69.12
CA PHE A 68 58.38 -44.46 -68.80
C PHE A 68 58.68 -45.90 -69.23
N SER A 69 59.84 -46.12 -69.86
CA SER A 69 60.35 -47.47 -70.06
C SER A 69 61.84 -47.56 -69.77
N SER A 70 62.25 -48.70 -69.17
CA SER A 70 63.64 -49.05 -68.90
C SER A 70 64.57 -49.08 -70.12
N LYS A 71 64.00 -49.06 -71.33
CA LYS A 71 64.72 -49.08 -72.62
C LYS A 71 64.92 -47.70 -73.25
N GLN A 72 64.41 -46.63 -72.64
CA GLN A 72 64.61 -45.25 -73.09
C GLN A 72 65.89 -44.67 -72.47
N GLU A 73 66.74 -43.97 -73.25
CA GLU A 73 67.88 -43.23 -72.68
C GLU A 73 67.47 -41.89 -72.06
N GLU A 74 66.43 -41.24 -72.60
CA GLU A 74 65.88 -39.99 -72.09
C GLU A 74 64.37 -40.12 -71.84
N TYR A 75 63.91 -39.55 -70.73
CA TYR A 75 62.49 -39.45 -70.41
C TYR A 75 62.18 -38.04 -69.91
N ASN A 76 61.21 -37.39 -70.53
CA ASN A 76 60.87 -35.98 -70.24
C ASN A 76 60.24 -35.77 -68.85
N GLY A 77 59.79 -36.84 -68.18
CA GLY A 77 59.31 -36.79 -66.80
C GLY A 77 58.20 -35.78 -66.56
N ALA A 78 58.21 -35.14 -65.40
CA ALA A 78 57.20 -34.16 -65.02
C ALA A 78 57.27 -32.83 -65.80
N LYS A 79 58.20 -32.67 -66.75
CA LYS A 79 58.41 -31.42 -67.52
C LYS A 79 57.19 -31.02 -68.35
N ASN A 80 56.39 -32.01 -68.77
CA ASN A 80 55.13 -31.82 -69.49
C ASN A 80 53.90 -32.20 -68.63
N SER A 81 54.02 -32.18 -67.30
CA SER A 81 52.95 -32.63 -66.39
C SER A 81 51.87 -31.59 -66.16
N ASN A 82 50.62 -31.94 -66.49
CA ASN A 82 49.45 -31.12 -66.17
C ASN A 82 49.11 -31.06 -64.66
N LEU A 83 49.74 -31.90 -63.82
CA LEU A 83 49.45 -32.00 -62.39
C LEU A 83 50.07 -30.86 -61.55
N SER A 84 51.16 -30.25 -62.01
CA SER A 84 51.79 -29.12 -61.34
C SER A 84 52.59 -28.25 -62.31
N LYS A 85 52.18 -26.99 -62.45
CA LYS A 85 52.93 -25.95 -63.16
C LYS A 85 54.09 -25.38 -62.34
N LYS A 86 54.33 -25.89 -61.13
CA LYS A 86 55.35 -25.38 -60.20
C LYS A 86 56.61 -26.23 -60.30
N HIS A 87 57.61 -25.69 -61.00
CA HIS A 87 58.96 -26.23 -61.00
C HIS A 87 59.64 -25.98 -59.64
N PHE A 88 60.55 -26.87 -59.25
CA PHE A 88 61.40 -26.75 -58.06
C PHE A 88 62.85 -26.71 -58.52
N ASP A 89 63.64 -25.77 -58.03
CA ASP A 89 65.07 -25.68 -58.30
C ASP A 89 65.94 -26.31 -57.18
N ALA A 90 67.26 -26.22 -57.33
CA ALA A 90 68.20 -26.79 -56.36
C ALA A 90 68.23 -26.07 -55.00
N MET A 91 67.75 -24.82 -54.92
CA MET A 91 67.52 -24.10 -53.66
C MET A 91 66.18 -24.53 -53.05
N ASP A 92 65.11 -24.61 -53.83
CA ASP A 92 63.80 -25.09 -53.33
C ASP A 92 63.91 -26.47 -52.66
N ILE A 93 64.66 -27.39 -53.29
CA ILE A 93 64.91 -28.75 -52.76
C ILE A 93 65.74 -28.69 -51.48
N ALA A 94 66.78 -27.85 -51.43
CA ALA A 94 67.58 -27.65 -50.22
C ALA A 94 66.71 -27.07 -49.07
N ASP A 95 65.82 -26.14 -49.37
CA ASP A 95 64.92 -25.53 -48.39
C ASP A 95 63.80 -26.48 -47.94
N ILE A 96 63.33 -27.40 -48.79
CA ILE A 96 62.46 -28.51 -48.36
C ILE A 96 63.19 -29.39 -47.34
N ILE A 97 64.41 -29.82 -47.67
CA ILE A 97 65.24 -30.67 -46.80
C ILE A 97 65.57 -29.95 -45.48
N ASN A 98 65.91 -28.66 -45.52
CA ASN A 98 66.19 -27.86 -44.32
C ASN A 98 64.94 -27.62 -43.46
N ARG A 99 63.76 -27.39 -44.07
CA ARG A 99 62.49 -27.28 -43.32
C ARG A 99 62.07 -28.60 -42.67
N PHE A 100 62.46 -29.75 -43.24
CA PHE A 100 62.15 -31.05 -42.64
C PHE A 100 62.92 -31.33 -41.34
N TYR A 101 64.07 -30.69 -41.09
CA TYR A 101 64.85 -30.83 -39.84
C TYR A 101 63.99 -30.69 -38.57
N ALA A 102 63.10 -29.69 -38.53
CA ALA A 102 62.24 -29.42 -37.37
C ALA A 102 61.16 -30.50 -37.12
N TYR A 103 60.83 -31.30 -38.14
CA TYR A 103 59.97 -32.47 -38.02
C TYR A 103 60.80 -33.73 -37.71
N ALA A 104 62.00 -33.84 -38.28
CA ALA A 104 62.92 -34.95 -38.04
C ALA A 104 63.37 -35.05 -36.58
N SER A 105 63.69 -33.93 -35.93
CA SER A 105 64.08 -33.92 -34.50
C SER A 105 62.97 -34.47 -33.60
N GLN A 106 61.74 -34.02 -33.82
CA GLN A 106 60.57 -34.42 -33.05
C GLN A 106 60.10 -35.86 -33.36
N SER A 107 60.33 -36.35 -34.58
CA SER A 107 59.90 -37.70 -35.00
C SER A 107 60.46 -38.82 -34.12
N LEU A 108 61.64 -38.61 -33.50
CA LEU A 108 62.30 -39.61 -32.66
C LEU A 108 61.67 -39.80 -31.27
N PHE A 109 60.73 -38.95 -30.84
CA PHE A 109 60.07 -39.06 -29.53
C PHE A 109 59.30 -40.38 -29.38
N PHE A 110 58.52 -40.78 -30.38
CA PHE A 110 57.61 -41.93 -30.28
C PHE A 110 57.99 -43.14 -31.15
N THR A 111 58.88 -42.97 -32.13
CA THR A 111 59.48 -44.11 -32.84
C THR A 111 60.47 -44.85 -31.94
N LYS A 112 60.28 -46.17 -31.73
CA LYS A 112 61.20 -47.01 -30.95
C LYS A 112 62.46 -47.42 -31.74
N SER A 113 62.31 -47.80 -33.00
CA SER A 113 63.35 -48.46 -33.80
C SER A 113 64.28 -47.53 -34.57
N ILE A 114 63.94 -46.24 -34.69
CA ILE A 114 64.75 -45.26 -35.43
C ILE A 114 65.72 -44.60 -34.44
N THR A 115 67.02 -44.80 -34.68
CA THR A 115 68.12 -44.23 -33.88
C THR A 115 68.62 -42.90 -34.44
N GLU A 116 68.63 -42.72 -35.76
CA GLU A 116 69.14 -41.52 -36.43
C GLU A 116 68.27 -41.11 -37.64
N ILE A 117 68.16 -39.79 -37.87
CA ILE A 117 67.66 -39.19 -39.12
C ILE A 117 68.64 -38.08 -39.52
N ALA A 118 69.17 -38.15 -40.74
CA ALA A 118 70.15 -37.18 -41.24
C ALA A 118 69.92 -36.80 -42.70
N ALA A 119 70.25 -35.55 -43.05
CA ALA A 119 70.36 -35.08 -44.42
C ALA A 119 71.83 -34.89 -44.80
N ILE A 120 72.25 -35.50 -45.91
CA ILE A 120 73.64 -35.52 -46.36
C ILE A 120 73.72 -34.93 -47.77
N ARG A 121 74.60 -33.94 -47.96
CA ARG A 121 74.88 -33.34 -49.27
C ARG A 121 76.09 -34.02 -49.89
N ARG A 122 76.04 -34.32 -51.18
CA ARG A 122 77.21 -34.74 -51.95
C ARG A 122 77.86 -33.52 -52.60
N THR A 123 79.16 -33.34 -52.42
CA THR A 123 79.96 -32.24 -53.00
C THR A 123 80.53 -32.62 -54.37
N ARG A 124 81.08 -31.63 -55.11
CA ARG A 124 81.58 -31.81 -56.48
C ARG A 124 82.75 -32.81 -56.59
N ASP A 125 83.48 -33.00 -55.51
CA ASP A 125 84.56 -33.99 -55.34
C ASP A 125 84.03 -35.38 -54.90
N LEU A 126 82.73 -35.64 -55.07
CA LEU A 126 82.02 -36.87 -54.73
C LEU A 126 82.02 -37.27 -53.24
N LYS A 127 82.61 -36.48 -52.35
CA LYS A 127 82.49 -36.64 -50.89
C LYS A 127 81.09 -36.28 -50.38
N THR A 128 80.81 -36.70 -49.16
CA THR A 128 79.54 -36.50 -48.45
C THR A 128 79.74 -35.65 -47.20
N SER A 129 78.95 -34.59 -47.03
CA SER A 129 78.93 -33.77 -45.82
C SER A 129 77.53 -33.73 -45.20
N PRO A 130 77.39 -33.85 -43.86
CA PRO A 130 76.10 -33.74 -43.21
C PRO A 130 75.61 -32.29 -43.26
N VAL A 131 74.39 -32.08 -43.75
CA VAL A 131 73.68 -30.79 -43.69
C VAL A 131 73.11 -30.59 -42.30
N TRP A 132 72.37 -31.60 -41.83
CA TRP A 132 71.81 -31.67 -40.48
C TRP A 132 71.65 -33.14 -40.08
N PHE A 133 71.66 -33.42 -38.78
CA PHE A 133 71.39 -34.77 -38.25
C PHE A 133 70.74 -34.71 -36.86
N VAL A 134 70.03 -35.79 -36.53
CA VAL A 134 69.37 -36.01 -35.24
C VAL A 134 69.62 -37.47 -34.87
N THR A 135 70.49 -37.70 -33.89
CA THR A 135 70.79 -39.03 -33.33
C THR A 135 70.16 -39.17 -31.94
N SER A 136 69.74 -40.38 -31.55
CA SER A 136 68.96 -40.59 -30.32
C SER A 136 69.40 -41.82 -29.51
N SER A 137 69.62 -41.61 -28.20
CA SER A 137 69.86 -42.67 -27.21
C SER A 137 68.66 -42.79 -26.25
N ARG A 138 68.37 -44.00 -25.76
CA ARG A 138 67.18 -44.31 -24.93
C ARG A 138 67.55 -45.23 -23.78
N GLU A 139 67.21 -44.82 -22.56
CA GLU A 139 67.38 -45.59 -21.33
C GLU A 139 66.02 -45.77 -20.64
N THR A 140 65.59 -47.02 -20.44
CA THR A 140 64.31 -47.34 -19.79
C THR A 140 64.45 -47.27 -18.26
N MET A 141 63.51 -46.64 -17.58
CA MET A 141 63.59 -46.40 -16.14
C MET A 141 62.99 -47.55 -15.32
N SER A 142 63.73 -48.04 -14.32
CA SER A 142 63.38 -49.22 -13.51
C SER A 142 62.23 -49.02 -12.50
N GLN A 143 61.65 -47.82 -12.42
CA GLN A 143 60.61 -47.44 -11.45
C GLN A 143 59.36 -46.86 -12.14
N GLY A 144 58.96 -47.44 -13.27
CA GLY A 144 57.62 -47.18 -13.82
C GLY A 144 56.53 -47.75 -12.91
N ALA A 145 55.47 -46.99 -12.66
CA ALA A 145 54.21 -47.55 -12.15
C ALA A 145 53.70 -48.64 -13.12
N GLN A 146 52.98 -49.65 -12.61
CA GLN A 146 52.78 -50.95 -13.29
C GLN A 146 52.27 -50.88 -14.75
N ASP A 147 51.58 -49.81 -15.16
CA ASP A 147 51.01 -49.62 -16.50
C ASP A 147 51.76 -48.61 -17.41
N VAL A 148 52.86 -47.99 -16.93
CA VAL A 148 53.56 -46.89 -17.64
C VAL A 148 55.05 -47.18 -17.82
N VAL A 149 55.48 -47.24 -19.08
CA VAL A 149 56.90 -47.34 -19.47
C VAL A 149 57.47 -45.93 -19.58
N ALA A 150 58.46 -45.62 -18.74
CA ALA A 150 59.22 -44.37 -18.78
C ALA A 150 60.59 -44.58 -19.45
N THR A 151 60.99 -43.63 -20.29
CA THR A 151 62.25 -43.67 -21.05
C THR A 151 62.92 -42.30 -21.04
N ASN A 152 64.15 -42.23 -20.55
CA ASN A 152 65.03 -41.08 -20.76
C ASN A 152 65.55 -41.12 -22.19
N LEU A 153 65.23 -40.09 -22.97
CA LEU A 153 65.59 -39.91 -24.37
C LEU A 153 66.60 -38.77 -24.48
N SER A 154 67.83 -39.07 -24.84
CA SER A 154 68.84 -38.05 -25.15
C SER A 154 68.97 -37.91 -26.66
N LEU A 155 68.71 -36.71 -27.19
CA LEU A 155 68.88 -36.38 -28.60
C LEU A 155 70.16 -35.57 -28.79
N LYS A 156 70.96 -35.94 -29.80
CA LYS A 156 72.08 -35.13 -30.29
C LYS A 156 71.66 -34.54 -31.63
N VAL A 157 71.43 -33.24 -31.66
CA VAL A 157 70.83 -32.54 -32.79
C VAL A 157 71.79 -31.51 -33.38
N LYS A 158 71.94 -31.49 -34.71
CA LYS A 158 72.69 -30.47 -35.43
C LYS A 158 71.83 -29.98 -36.59
N GLY A 159 71.45 -28.70 -36.57
CA GLY A 159 70.67 -28.07 -37.64
C GLY A 159 71.53 -27.60 -38.82
N PRO A 160 70.91 -27.10 -39.90
CA PRO A 160 71.59 -26.71 -41.14
C PRO A 160 72.75 -25.71 -40.96
N HIS A 161 72.61 -24.82 -39.96
CA HIS A 161 73.53 -23.71 -39.67
C HIS A 161 73.79 -23.57 -38.16
N THR A 162 73.73 -24.67 -37.39
CA THR A 162 74.02 -24.67 -35.95
C THR A 162 75.12 -25.67 -35.60
N ASP A 163 75.75 -25.46 -34.45
CA ASP A 163 76.53 -26.51 -33.80
C ASP A 163 75.64 -27.64 -33.29
N ALA A 164 76.29 -28.74 -32.89
CA ALA A 164 75.60 -29.90 -32.34
C ALA A 164 75.28 -29.68 -30.86
N VAL A 165 73.99 -29.76 -30.51
CA VAL A 165 73.45 -29.59 -29.16
C VAL A 165 72.92 -30.93 -28.65
N SER A 166 73.04 -31.17 -27.34
CA SER A 166 72.37 -32.28 -26.67
C SER A 166 71.09 -31.81 -25.98
N GLU A 167 69.98 -32.47 -26.26
CA GLU A 167 68.68 -32.28 -25.61
C GLU A 167 68.35 -33.51 -24.76
N HIS A 168 67.69 -33.32 -23.62
CA HIS A 168 67.28 -34.40 -22.73
C HIS A 168 65.77 -34.36 -22.50
N TRP A 169 65.11 -35.45 -22.84
CA TRP A 169 63.66 -35.59 -22.83
C TRP A 169 63.27 -36.78 -21.95
N LEU A 170 62.20 -36.65 -21.16
CA LEU A 170 61.52 -37.80 -20.58
C LEU A 170 60.34 -38.15 -21.50
N VAL A 171 60.25 -39.41 -21.91
CA VAL A 171 59.15 -39.96 -22.69
C VAL A 171 58.45 -41.04 -21.90
N THR A 172 57.19 -40.82 -21.53
CA THR A 172 56.32 -41.82 -20.91
C THR A 172 55.38 -42.41 -21.95
N ARG A 173 55.05 -43.69 -21.82
CA ARG A 173 54.11 -44.39 -22.72
C ARG A 173 53.25 -45.40 -21.95
N SER A 174 52.00 -45.53 -22.38
CA SER A 174 51.08 -46.58 -21.93
C SER A 174 50.31 -47.14 -23.14
N GLN A 175 49.52 -48.18 -22.90
CA GLN A 175 48.66 -48.82 -23.89
C GLN A 175 47.37 -49.29 -23.23
N ALA A 176 46.29 -49.46 -24.01
CA ALA A 176 45.05 -50.07 -23.56
C ALA A 176 44.69 -51.26 -24.46
N SER A 177 43.97 -52.23 -23.91
CA SER A 177 43.30 -53.25 -24.72
C SER A 177 42.17 -52.61 -25.54
N LYS A 178 41.77 -53.24 -26.64
CA LYS A 178 40.66 -52.72 -27.46
C LYS A 178 39.33 -52.90 -26.75
N GLU A 179 39.19 -54.03 -26.07
CA GLU A 179 38.03 -54.49 -25.31
C GLU A 179 37.69 -53.56 -24.14
N GLY A 180 38.68 -52.83 -23.61
CA GLY A 180 38.48 -51.81 -22.57
C GLY A 180 37.79 -50.51 -23.03
N PHE A 181 37.54 -50.32 -24.33
CA PHE A 181 36.81 -49.15 -24.84
C PHE A 181 35.28 -49.35 -24.75
N PRO A 182 34.50 -48.27 -24.54
CA PRO A 182 33.04 -48.33 -24.51
C PRO A 182 32.42 -49.06 -25.72
N THR A 183 31.39 -49.87 -25.49
CA THR A 183 30.77 -50.77 -26.49
C THR A 183 30.34 -50.04 -27.78
N HIS A 184 29.89 -48.79 -27.68
CA HIS A 184 29.48 -47.98 -28.84
C HIS A 184 30.67 -47.48 -29.71
N LEU A 185 31.90 -47.51 -29.20
CA LEU A 185 33.12 -47.17 -29.94
C LEU A 185 33.81 -48.40 -30.55
N GLN A 186 33.47 -49.62 -30.13
CA GLN A 186 34.03 -50.87 -30.66
C GLN A 186 33.96 -51.00 -32.20
N PRO A 187 32.88 -50.58 -32.89
CA PRO A 187 32.81 -50.62 -34.37
C PRO A 187 33.87 -49.77 -35.08
N LEU A 188 34.47 -48.77 -34.42
CA LEU A 188 35.47 -47.88 -35.03
C LEU A 188 36.81 -48.58 -35.26
N PHE A 189 37.15 -49.60 -34.47
CA PHE A 189 38.41 -50.34 -34.58
C PHE A 189 38.58 -51.05 -35.94
N PRO A 190 37.62 -51.86 -36.43
CA PRO A 190 37.70 -52.43 -37.79
C PRO A 190 37.52 -51.36 -38.88
N LEU A 191 36.62 -50.38 -38.68
CA LEU A 191 36.31 -49.33 -39.65
C LEU A 191 37.55 -48.50 -40.03
N HIS A 192 38.26 -47.97 -39.03
CA HIS A 192 39.47 -47.16 -39.21
C HIS A 192 40.76 -47.99 -39.17
N ARG A 193 40.65 -49.33 -39.12
CA ARG A 193 41.77 -50.29 -39.04
C ARG A 193 42.76 -50.00 -37.90
N LEU A 194 42.24 -49.57 -36.74
CA LEU A 194 43.06 -49.09 -35.63
C LEU A 194 43.90 -50.24 -35.03
N PRO A 195 45.20 -50.03 -34.77
CA PRO A 195 46.02 -50.97 -34.00
C PRO A 195 45.60 -50.98 -32.52
N THR A 196 46.32 -51.71 -31.67
CA THR A 196 46.19 -51.56 -30.21
C THR A 196 46.40 -50.09 -29.81
N PRO A 197 45.50 -49.47 -29.04
CA PRO A 197 45.66 -48.10 -28.57
C PRO A 197 46.95 -47.91 -27.77
N THR A 198 47.81 -47.01 -28.25
CA THR A 198 49.04 -46.59 -27.58
C THR A 198 48.94 -45.11 -27.27
N PHE A 199 49.56 -44.70 -26.17
CA PHE A 199 49.55 -43.34 -25.66
C PHE A 199 50.97 -42.95 -25.24
N GLY A 200 51.29 -41.66 -25.29
CA GLY A 200 52.60 -41.19 -24.84
C GLY A 200 52.67 -39.68 -24.61
N LEU A 201 53.56 -39.28 -23.71
CA LEU A 201 53.91 -37.88 -23.49
C LEU A 201 55.43 -37.71 -23.61
N ALA A 202 55.88 -36.56 -24.12
CA ALA A 202 57.30 -36.21 -24.17
C ALA A 202 57.52 -34.79 -23.61
N VAL A 203 58.42 -34.67 -22.64
CA VAL A 203 58.70 -33.45 -21.88
C VAL A 203 60.20 -33.13 -21.87
N HIS A 204 60.57 -31.87 -22.11
CA HIS A 204 61.99 -31.46 -22.23
C HIS A 204 62.56 -31.04 -20.88
N LEU A 205 63.60 -31.73 -20.41
CA LEU A 205 64.13 -31.61 -19.04
C LEU A 205 65.05 -30.39 -18.82
N SER A 206 65.20 -29.51 -19.81
CA SER A 206 66.09 -28.35 -19.74
C SER A 206 65.41 -27.10 -19.15
N ALA A 207 65.88 -26.66 -17.99
CA ALA A 207 65.39 -25.46 -17.29
C ALA A 207 65.61 -24.12 -18.06
N LYS A 208 66.34 -24.13 -19.19
CA LYS A 208 66.59 -22.94 -20.02
C LYS A 208 65.63 -22.81 -21.22
N SER A 209 64.77 -23.80 -21.47
CA SER A 209 63.89 -23.83 -22.64
C SER A 209 62.43 -23.94 -22.24
N THR A 210 61.66 -22.88 -22.48
CA THR A 210 60.20 -23.01 -22.63
C THR A 210 59.91 -23.64 -23.99
N ILE A 211 59.14 -24.73 -24.03
CA ILE A 211 58.66 -25.33 -25.28
C ILE A 211 57.64 -24.37 -25.88
N ARG A 212 58.06 -23.56 -26.87
CA ARG A 212 57.23 -22.49 -27.44
C ARG A 212 56.04 -22.97 -28.28
N SER A 213 56.03 -24.25 -28.66
CA SER A 213 54.93 -24.86 -29.44
C SER A 213 54.96 -26.39 -29.34
N SER A 214 54.21 -26.95 -28.40
CA SER A 214 53.98 -28.40 -28.35
C SER A 214 53.05 -28.86 -29.47
N ARG A 215 52.95 -30.17 -29.70
CA ARG A 215 52.19 -30.77 -30.82
C ARG A 215 51.52 -32.09 -30.43
N LEU A 216 50.46 -32.44 -31.15
CA LEU A 216 49.92 -33.81 -31.20
C LEU A 216 50.75 -34.68 -32.14
N PHE A 217 50.82 -35.98 -31.86
CA PHE A 217 51.56 -36.99 -32.63
C PHE A 217 50.67 -38.17 -32.95
N ALA A 218 50.77 -38.65 -34.20
CA ALA A 218 50.27 -39.95 -34.64
C ALA A 218 51.50 -40.80 -35.01
N THR A 219 52.30 -41.14 -34.00
CA THR A 219 53.71 -41.57 -34.09
C THR A 219 54.67 -40.48 -34.61
N LEU A 220 54.29 -39.77 -35.66
CA LEU A 220 54.99 -38.59 -36.20
C LEU A 220 54.28 -37.29 -35.78
N PRO A 221 55.00 -36.16 -35.68
CA PRO A 221 54.42 -34.87 -35.30
C PRO A 221 53.40 -34.37 -36.31
N LEU A 222 52.20 -34.02 -35.84
CA LEU A 222 51.20 -33.35 -36.67
C LEU A 222 51.59 -31.88 -36.93
N PRO A 223 51.16 -31.27 -38.04
CA PRO A 223 51.42 -29.85 -38.34
C PRO A 223 50.91 -28.85 -37.30
N VAL A 224 49.80 -29.15 -36.61
CA VAL A 224 49.12 -28.23 -35.69
C VAL A 224 49.75 -28.26 -34.28
N SER A 225 50.02 -27.07 -33.74
CA SER A 225 50.49 -26.87 -32.38
C SER A 225 49.36 -26.83 -31.34
N ILE A 226 49.66 -27.24 -30.11
CA ILE A 226 48.75 -27.25 -28.96
C ILE A 226 49.27 -26.35 -27.83
N SER A 227 48.38 -25.89 -26.93
CA SER A 227 48.72 -24.98 -25.84
C SER A 227 49.25 -25.68 -24.57
N LEU A 228 49.41 -27.00 -24.59
CA LEU A 228 50.01 -27.75 -23.48
C LEU A 228 51.54 -27.61 -23.48
N PRO A 229 52.22 -27.62 -22.32
CA PRO A 229 53.69 -27.59 -22.25
C PRO A 229 54.37 -28.94 -22.56
N VAL A 230 53.63 -29.91 -23.10
CA VAL A 230 54.11 -31.27 -23.39
C VAL A 230 53.64 -31.74 -24.78
N HIS A 231 54.45 -32.56 -25.45
CA HIS A 231 54.04 -33.22 -26.69
C HIS A 231 53.21 -34.47 -26.36
N VAL A 232 52.13 -34.71 -27.12
CA VAL A 232 51.15 -35.79 -26.83
C VAL A 232 50.99 -36.72 -28.02
N HIS A 233 51.22 -38.02 -27.82
CA HIS A 233 50.97 -39.09 -28.79
C HIS A 233 49.75 -39.93 -28.40
N ALA A 234 48.94 -40.31 -29.39
CA ALA A 234 48.02 -41.42 -29.27
C ALA A 234 47.69 -42.10 -30.61
N THR A 235 47.01 -43.24 -30.55
CA THR A 235 46.32 -43.87 -31.69
C THR A 235 45.02 -43.12 -32.03
N TRP A 236 45.14 -41.92 -32.60
CA TRP A 236 44.02 -41.05 -32.98
C TRP A 236 43.28 -41.51 -34.24
N ILE A 237 41.99 -41.15 -34.35
CA ILE A 237 41.32 -40.99 -35.64
C ILE A 237 41.68 -39.59 -36.18
N LEU A 238 42.13 -39.50 -37.44
CA LEU A 238 42.59 -38.23 -38.04
C LEU A 238 41.50 -37.55 -38.89
N ALA A 239 41.62 -36.24 -39.05
CA ALA A 239 40.83 -35.49 -40.02
C ALA A 239 41.19 -35.89 -41.47
N GLN A 240 40.33 -35.59 -42.45
CA GLN A 240 40.53 -35.99 -43.86
C GLN A 240 41.84 -35.46 -44.47
N ASP A 241 42.27 -34.26 -44.08
CA ASP A 241 43.54 -33.65 -44.53
C ASP A 241 44.79 -34.23 -43.83
N ARG A 242 44.58 -35.04 -42.78
CA ARG A 242 45.58 -35.65 -41.89
C ARG A 242 46.52 -34.67 -41.20
N ARG A 243 46.13 -33.39 -41.07
CA ARG A 243 46.92 -32.35 -40.36
C ARG A 243 46.53 -32.21 -38.89
N SER A 244 45.33 -32.66 -38.52
CA SER A 244 44.81 -32.68 -37.16
C SER A 244 44.16 -34.03 -36.83
N ILE A 245 43.88 -34.24 -35.54
CA ILE A 245 42.96 -35.29 -35.10
C ILE A 245 41.52 -34.91 -35.50
N ARG A 246 40.63 -35.89 -35.64
CA ARG A 246 39.21 -35.65 -35.86
C ARG A 246 38.59 -35.08 -34.58
N TYR A 247 38.04 -33.87 -34.67
CA TYR A 247 37.50 -33.13 -33.54
C TYR A 247 36.41 -32.18 -34.06
N ASP A 248 35.27 -32.75 -34.39
CA ASP A 248 34.16 -32.05 -35.03
C ASP A 248 33.29 -31.34 -33.99
N ALA A 249 32.64 -30.24 -34.39
CA ALA A 249 31.67 -29.57 -33.54
C ALA A 249 30.43 -30.46 -33.28
N PRO A 250 29.66 -30.23 -32.20
CA PRO A 250 28.36 -30.85 -32.04
C PRO A 250 27.42 -30.48 -33.21
N ASP A 251 26.52 -31.40 -33.54
CA ASP A 251 25.40 -31.15 -34.45
C ASP A 251 24.27 -30.36 -33.77
N ALA A 252 23.15 -30.14 -34.49
CA ALA A 252 21.99 -29.43 -33.96
C ALA A 252 21.26 -30.17 -32.81
N GLY A 253 21.52 -31.46 -32.62
CA GLY A 253 21.09 -32.24 -31.45
C GLY A 253 22.10 -32.23 -30.30
N ASN A 254 23.15 -31.41 -30.41
CA ASN A 254 24.32 -31.37 -29.52
C ASN A 254 25.07 -32.72 -29.40
N GLN A 255 24.93 -33.61 -30.40
CA GLN A 255 25.68 -34.85 -30.47
C GLN A 255 26.94 -34.66 -31.34
N ARG A 256 28.02 -35.39 -31.02
CA ARG A 256 29.25 -35.39 -31.83
C ARG A 256 29.40 -36.71 -32.58
N PRO A 257 30.02 -36.72 -33.78
CA PRO A 257 30.34 -37.96 -34.48
C PRO A 257 31.15 -38.93 -33.62
N LEU A 258 30.90 -40.24 -33.75
CA LEU A 258 31.59 -41.28 -32.98
C LEU A 258 33.13 -41.21 -33.10
N ASP A 259 33.64 -40.82 -34.27
CA ASP A 259 35.08 -40.55 -34.50
C ASP A 259 35.66 -39.50 -33.54
N THR A 260 34.88 -38.46 -33.24
CA THR A 260 35.26 -37.42 -32.29
C THR A 260 35.12 -37.92 -30.86
N GLN A 261 34.02 -38.61 -30.53
CA GLN A 261 33.81 -39.21 -29.20
C GLN A 261 34.95 -40.17 -28.81
N TYR A 262 35.49 -40.94 -29.77
CA TYR A 262 36.67 -41.81 -29.57
C TYR A 262 37.93 -41.02 -29.20
N ASN A 263 38.22 -39.92 -29.92
CA ASN A 263 39.36 -39.07 -29.59
C ASN A 263 39.17 -38.34 -28.25
N GLU A 264 37.95 -37.87 -27.93
CA GLU A 264 37.64 -37.26 -26.64
C GLU A 264 37.77 -38.25 -25.49
N HIS A 265 37.32 -39.49 -25.67
CA HIS A 265 37.53 -40.57 -24.70
C HIS A 265 39.03 -40.78 -24.42
N ILE A 266 39.88 -40.86 -25.44
CA ILE A 266 41.34 -40.99 -25.26
C ILE A 266 41.92 -39.81 -24.47
N LEU A 267 41.51 -38.58 -24.79
CA LEU A 267 41.99 -37.37 -24.10
C LEU A 267 41.66 -37.39 -22.60
N GLU A 268 40.49 -37.93 -22.22
CA GLU A 268 40.04 -37.99 -20.83
C GLU A 268 40.48 -39.22 -20.04
N THR A 269 40.42 -40.42 -20.63
CA THR A 269 40.59 -41.69 -19.89
C THR A 269 42.00 -42.25 -19.99
N ALA A 270 42.76 -41.91 -21.04
CA ALA A 270 44.13 -42.39 -21.23
C ALA A 270 45.18 -41.28 -21.04
N ILE A 271 45.00 -40.11 -21.66
CA ILE A 271 46.01 -39.05 -21.65
C ILE A 271 46.07 -38.33 -20.30
N ALA A 272 44.95 -37.93 -19.70
CA ALA A 272 44.98 -37.22 -18.42
C ALA A 272 45.60 -38.06 -17.27
N PRO A 273 45.28 -39.36 -17.07
CA PRO A 273 45.98 -40.19 -16.09
C PRO A 273 47.48 -40.41 -16.40
N LEU A 274 47.84 -40.58 -17.67
CA LEU A 274 49.25 -40.67 -18.08
C LEU A 274 50.01 -39.36 -17.77
N TYR A 275 49.34 -38.21 -17.88
CA TYR A 275 49.90 -36.90 -17.54
C TYR A 275 50.20 -36.80 -16.04
N ILE A 276 49.30 -37.25 -15.16
CA ILE A 276 49.54 -37.32 -13.71
C ILE A 276 50.76 -38.19 -13.39
N LYS A 277 50.81 -39.42 -13.93
CA LYS A 277 51.96 -40.33 -13.76
C LYS A 277 53.27 -39.73 -14.29
N THR A 278 53.20 -38.95 -15.36
CA THR A 278 54.36 -38.23 -15.92
C THR A 278 54.82 -37.08 -15.02
N LEU A 279 53.90 -36.30 -14.44
CA LEU A 279 54.25 -35.25 -13.47
C LEU A 279 54.89 -35.84 -12.20
N ALA A 280 54.42 -36.99 -11.71
CA ALA A 280 55.02 -37.68 -10.56
C ALA A 280 56.46 -38.13 -10.86
N LEU A 281 56.72 -38.72 -12.03
CA LEU A 281 58.06 -39.10 -12.48
C LEU A 281 58.99 -37.88 -12.66
N VAL A 282 58.50 -36.79 -13.25
CA VAL A 282 59.26 -35.53 -13.34
C VAL A 282 59.55 -34.97 -11.95
N LEU A 283 58.63 -35.07 -10.99
CA LEU A 283 58.86 -34.60 -9.63
C LEU A 283 59.90 -35.46 -8.89
N ALA A 284 59.85 -36.78 -9.06
CA ALA A 284 60.77 -37.72 -8.42
C ALA A 284 62.23 -37.53 -8.89
N HIS A 285 62.44 -37.37 -10.20
CA HIS A 285 63.79 -37.34 -10.79
C HIS A 285 64.28 -35.92 -11.16
N HIS A 286 63.38 -34.99 -11.45
CA HIS A 286 63.69 -33.64 -11.96
C HIS A 286 62.88 -32.51 -11.27
N PRO A 287 62.81 -32.46 -9.92
CA PRO A 287 61.93 -31.53 -9.18
C PRO A 287 62.18 -30.03 -9.42
N LYS A 288 63.32 -29.67 -10.02
CA LYS A 288 63.63 -28.27 -10.39
C LYS A 288 62.82 -27.77 -11.59
N VAL A 289 62.37 -28.65 -12.49
CA VAL A 289 61.66 -28.29 -13.73
C VAL A 289 60.17 -28.63 -13.72
N ILE A 290 59.66 -29.34 -12.70
CA ILE A 290 58.24 -29.76 -12.60
C ILE A 290 57.24 -28.64 -12.90
N ARG A 291 57.52 -27.40 -12.44
CA ARG A 291 56.66 -26.23 -12.64
C ARG A 291 56.43 -25.86 -14.11
N LEU A 292 57.31 -26.28 -15.02
CA LEU A 292 57.25 -25.97 -16.45
C LEU A 292 56.24 -26.83 -17.23
N PHE A 293 55.70 -27.90 -16.62
CA PHE A 293 54.85 -28.89 -17.32
C PHE A 293 53.40 -28.93 -16.83
N TRP A 294 53.00 -28.04 -15.91
CA TRP A 294 51.60 -27.85 -15.56
C TRP A 294 50.89 -27.07 -16.68
N PRO A 295 49.71 -27.47 -17.16
CA PRO A 295 49.01 -26.74 -18.20
C PRO A 295 48.61 -25.33 -17.78
N ASP A 296 49.11 -24.32 -18.50
CA ASP A 296 48.54 -22.97 -18.50
C ASP A 296 47.11 -22.97 -19.09
N LYS A 297 46.45 -21.81 -19.07
CA LYS A 297 45.13 -21.57 -19.68
C LYS A 297 45.02 -22.17 -21.09
N ALA A 298 44.37 -23.31 -21.19
CA ALA A 298 44.07 -23.99 -22.46
C ALA A 298 42.67 -23.55 -22.95
N PRO A 299 42.58 -22.59 -23.90
CA PRO A 299 41.32 -21.87 -24.14
C PRO A 299 40.24 -22.75 -24.80
N SER A 300 40.64 -23.69 -25.65
CA SER A 300 39.71 -24.51 -26.45
C SER A 300 40.33 -25.82 -26.94
N GLY A 301 39.49 -26.70 -27.50
CA GLY A 301 39.89 -27.92 -28.18
C GLY A 301 40.53 -28.99 -27.28
N PRO A 302 41.29 -29.93 -27.87
CA PRO A 302 41.89 -31.07 -27.15
C PRO A 302 42.76 -30.70 -25.94
N SER A 303 43.41 -29.53 -25.97
CA SER A 303 44.23 -29.05 -24.85
C SER A 303 43.37 -28.74 -23.62
N ARG A 304 42.17 -28.18 -23.82
CA ARG A 304 41.23 -27.87 -22.74
C ARG A 304 40.70 -29.16 -22.10
N ILE A 305 40.38 -30.18 -22.90
CA ILE A 305 39.91 -31.47 -22.37
C ILE A 305 40.96 -32.11 -21.46
N ILE A 306 42.21 -32.21 -21.93
CA ILE A 306 43.32 -32.75 -21.12
C ILE A 306 43.50 -31.92 -19.85
N ALA A 307 43.55 -30.58 -19.94
CA ALA A 307 43.76 -29.72 -18.78
C ALA A 307 42.62 -29.81 -17.76
N THR A 308 41.36 -29.71 -18.19
CA THR A 308 40.19 -29.84 -17.30
C THR A 308 40.14 -31.22 -16.63
N LYS A 309 40.36 -32.30 -17.39
CA LYS A 309 40.34 -33.65 -16.82
C LYS A 309 41.51 -33.91 -15.87
N LEU A 310 42.70 -33.42 -16.22
CA LEU A 310 43.89 -33.43 -15.35
C LEU A 310 43.57 -32.74 -14.02
N TYR A 311 43.12 -31.49 -14.03
CA TYR A 311 42.82 -30.74 -12.81
C TYR A 311 41.65 -31.35 -11.99
N THR A 312 40.73 -32.06 -12.64
CA THR A 312 39.69 -32.83 -11.93
C THR A 312 40.29 -34.05 -11.22
N GLN A 313 41.09 -34.86 -11.92
CA GLN A 313 41.66 -36.11 -11.41
C GLN A 313 42.79 -35.88 -10.37
N ILE A 314 43.53 -34.77 -10.49
CA ILE A 314 44.71 -34.51 -9.67
C ILE A 314 44.38 -34.23 -8.20
N ILE A 315 43.17 -33.79 -7.88
CA ILE A 315 42.72 -33.60 -6.48
C ILE A 315 42.62 -34.96 -5.76
N SER A 316 42.13 -35.99 -6.47
CA SER A 316 41.89 -37.34 -5.96
C SER A 316 43.07 -38.31 -6.09
N THR A 317 44.19 -37.90 -6.71
CA THR A 317 45.27 -38.83 -7.05
C THR A 317 46.15 -39.19 -5.85
N GLN A 318 46.53 -40.47 -5.77
CA GLN A 318 47.55 -41.00 -4.87
C GLN A 318 48.99 -40.80 -5.40
N GLU A 319 49.14 -40.36 -6.65
CA GLU A 319 50.44 -40.09 -7.26
C GLU A 319 51.09 -38.84 -6.63
N PRO A 320 52.37 -38.88 -6.22
CA PRO A 320 53.02 -37.76 -5.56
C PRO A 320 53.43 -36.68 -6.58
N VAL A 321 52.54 -35.71 -6.81
CA VAL A 321 52.72 -34.60 -7.77
C VAL A 321 52.93 -33.23 -7.13
N LEU A 322 52.81 -33.11 -5.80
CA LEU A 322 53.08 -31.88 -5.04
C LEU A 322 54.32 -32.00 -4.17
N LEU A 323 54.84 -30.87 -3.68
CA LEU A 323 55.90 -30.81 -2.68
C LEU A 323 55.34 -30.32 -1.34
N SER A 324 55.66 -31.03 -0.25
CA SER A 324 55.40 -30.56 1.11
C SER A 324 56.28 -29.36 1.48
N ALA A 325 55.99 -28.70 2.61
CA ALA A 325 56.85 -27.64 3.15
C ALA A 325 58.31 -28.09 3.38
N GLN A 326 58.53 -29.38 3.68
CA GLN A 326 59.84 -30.01 3.82
C GLN A 326 60.46 -30.47 2.48
N LYS A 327 59.89 -30.05 1.35
CA LYS A 327 60.30 -30.38 -0.03
C LYS A 327 60.29 -31.90 -0.34
N LYS A 328 59.45 -32.68 0.34
CA LYS A 328 59.21 -34.09 0.02
C LYS A 328 58.06 -34.20 -0.99
N PRO A 329 58.11 -35.12 -1.98
CA PRO A 329 56.96 -35.44 -2.81
C PRO A 329 55.77 -35.91 -1.96
N ILE A 330 54.56 -35.42 -2.27
CA ILE A 330 53.33 -35.76 -1.56
C ILE A 330 52.15 -35.85 -2.54
N ALA A 331 51.26 -36.80 -2.28
CA ALA A 331 50.01 -36.96 -3.02
C ALA A 331 48.99 -35.87 -2.63
N PRO A 332 48.30 -35.23 -3.58
CA PRO A 332 47.25 -34.23 -3.28
C PRO A 332 46.17 -34.73 -2.33
N SER A 333 45.74 -35.99 -2.46
CA SER A 333 44.76 -36.63 -1.55
C SER A 333 45.20 -36.65 -0.08
N ASN A 334 46.51 -36.56 0.15
CA ASN A 334 47.15 -36.73 1.46
C ASN A 334 47.82 -35.41 1.93
N ALA A 335 47.54 -34.28 1.25
CA ALA A 335 48.19 -32.99 1.47
C ALA A 335 47.18 -31.95 1.98
N VAL A 336 47.50 -31.33 3.13
CA VAL A 336 46.78 -30.13 3.61
C VAL A 336 47.40 -28.90 2.96
N ILE A 337 46.67 -28.24 2.05
CA ILE A 337 47.13 -27.03 1.36
C ILE A 337 46.98 -25.83 2.30
N GLN A 338 48.03 -25.54 3.06
CA GLN A 338 48.11 -24.32 3.86
C GLN A 338 48.38 -23.13 2.91
N LEU A 339 47.35 -22.33 2.67
CA LEU A 339 47.46 -21.06 1.93
C LEU A 339 48.43 -20.10 2.65
N PRO A 340 49.25 -19.32 1.93
CA PRO A 340 50.22 -18.43 2.56
C PRO A 340 49.53 -17.38 3.44
N THR A 341 49.85 -17.37 4.73
CA THR A 341 49.44 -16.29 5.65
C THR A 341 50.27 -15.02 5.48
N THR A 342 51.36 -15.08 4.73
CA THR A 342 52.17 -13.93 4.33
C THR A 342 51.57 -13.19 3.13
N PRO A 343 51.72 -11.85 3.04
CA PRO A 343 51.26 -11.10 1.89
C PRO A 343 52.00 -11.53 0.62
N LEU A 344 51.25 -11.73 -0.46
CA LEU A 344 51.80 -11.88 -1.80
C LEU A 344 52.57 -10.61 -2.18
N ALA A 345 53.78 -10.77 -2.72
CA ALA A 345 54.56 -9.65 -3.24
C ALA A 345 53.98 -9.18 -4.58
N GLU A 346 53.94 -7.85 -4.78
CA GLU A 346 53.27 -7.08 -5.85
C GLU A 346 53.75 -7.36 -7.31
N LYS A 347 54.49 -8.45 -7.53
CA LYS A 347 55.12 -8.79 -8.82
C LYS A 347 54.81 -10.23 -9.30
N GLN A 348 53.82 -10.90 -8.70
CA GLN A 348 53.36 -12.23 -9.15
C GLN A 348 51.99 -12.12 -9.81
N SER A 349 51.95 -12.27 -11.14
CA SER A 349 50.68 -12.32 -11.88
C SER A 349 49.93 -13.61 -11.56
N LEU A 350 48.89 -13.51 -10.74
CA LEU A 350 47.96 -14.61 -10.50
C LEU A 350 46.96 -14.81 -11.65
N VAL A 351 46.75 -13.78 -12.48
CA VAL A 351 45.86 -13.82 -13.65
C VAL A 351 46.24 -14.99 -14.56
N GLY A 352 45.39 -16.01 -14.61
CA GLY A 352 45.71 -17.27 -15.26
C GLY A 352 45.31 -18.51 -14.47
N ILE A 353 45.40 -18.47 -13.14
CA ILE A 353 45.51 -19.70 -12.34
C ILE A 353 44.20 -19.99 -11.59
N PRO A 354 43.64 -21.22 -11.62
CA PRO A 354 42.44 -21.63 -10.89
C PRO A 354 42.73 -21.86 -9.39
N LEU A 355 43.12 -20.79 -8.68
CA LEU A 355 43.51 -20.82 -7.26
C LEU A 355 42.66 -19.89 -6.38
N LEU A 356 41.61 -19.26 -6.90
CA LEU A 356 40.64 -18.54 -6.09
C LEU A 356 39.57 -19.52 -5.58
N LEU A 357 39.67 -19.88 -4.31
CA LEU A 357 38.64 -20.69 -3.63
C LEU A 357 37.44 -19.81 -3.27
N ARG A 358 36.28 -20.09 -3.85
CA ARG A 358 34.99 -19.44 -3.56
C ARG A 358 34.33 -20.03 -2.32
N GLY A 359 33.35 -19.34 -1.76
CA GLY A 359 32.58 -19.79 -0.59
C GLY A 359 31.78 -21.08 -0.83
N ASP A 360 31.56 -21.47 -2.08
CA ASP A 360 30.95 -22.74 -2.50
C ASP A 360 31.97 -23.88 -2.65
N ARG A 361 33.22 -23.64 -2.22
CA ARG A 361 34.40 -24.53 -2.36
C ARG A 361 34.79 -24.87 -3.80
N THR A 362 34.25 -24.18 -4.81
CA THR A 362 34.77 -24.28 -6.18
C THR A 362 36.06 -23.46 -6.31
N LEU A 363 36.97 -23.96 -7.17
CA LEU A 363 38.16 -23.22 -7.59
C LEU A 363 37.86 -22.48 -8.90
N VAL A 364 38.09 -21.17 -8.91
CA VAL A 364 37.93 -20.31 -10.08
C VAL A 364 39.24 -19.60 -10.40
N GLU A 365 39.41 -19.26 -11.68
CA GLU A 365 40.57 -18.53 -12.17
C GLU A 365 40.62 -17.10 -11.64
N PHE A 366 41.82 -16.66 -11.27
CA PHE A 366 42.08 -15.22 -11.22
C PHE A 366 42.03 -14.63 -12.63
N GLN A 367 41.27 -13.55 -12.77
CA GLN A 367 41.04 -12.77 -13.99
C GLN A 367 41.31 -11.29 -13.72
N ASN A 368 41.37 -10.47 -14.77
CA ASN A 368 41.45 -9.01 -14.61
C ASN A 368 40.13 -8.47 -14.04
N ALA A 369 40.20 -7.37 -13.28
CA ALA A 369 39.01 -6.66 -12.82
C ALA A 369 38.10 -6.27 -14.01
N GLY A 370 36.90 -6.85 -14.06
CA GLY A 370 35.89 -6.53 -15.08
C GLY A 370 35.02 -7.71 -15.55
N GLN A 371 35.54 -8.94 -15.56
CA GLN A 371 34.81 -10.08 -16.15
C GLN A 371 33.85 -10.79 -15.19
N LEU A 372 34.31 -11.20 -14.00
CA LEU A 372 33.49 -11.99 -13.07
C LEU A 372 33.93 -11.74 -11.61
N LYS A 373 33.25 -10.79 -10.94
CA LYS A 373 33.65 -10.24 -9.64
C LYS A 373 33.34 -11.20 -8.49
N VAL A 374 34.30 -11.40 -7.60
CA VAL A 374 34.19 -12.21 -6.37
C VAL A 374 34.51 -11.33 -5.16
N PHE A 375 33.66 -11.35 -4.14
CA PHE A 375 33.71 -10.37 -3.04
C PHE A 375 34.53 -10.86 -1.84
N ALA A 376 35.48 -10.03 -1.41
CA ALA A 376 36.42 -10.30 -0.32
C ALA A 376 35.94 -9.82 1.05
N SER A 377 35.08 -8.80 1.10
CA SER A 377 34.48 -8.26 2.33
C SER A 377 33.05 -8.77 2.52
N HIS A 378 32.52 -8.68 3.75
CA HIS A 378 31.13 -9.03 4.09
C HIS A 378 30.70 -10.46 3.73
N ARG A 379 31.65 -11.41 3.70
CA ARG A 379 31.48 -12.72 3.04
C ARG A 379 30.31 -13.54 3.57
N VAL A 380 30.06 -13.52 4.88
CA VAL A 380 28.92 -14.25 5.49
C VAL A 380 27.58 -13.73 4.99
N ASN A 381 27.42 -12.40 4.94
CA ASN A 381 26.16 -11.76 4.55
C ASN A 381 25.93 -11.88 3.03
N LEU A 382 26.97 -11.64 2.23
CA LEU A 382 26.88 -11.78 0.77
C LEU A 382 26.67 -13.24 0.34
N ALA A 383 27.26 -14.23 1.05
CA ALA A 383 26.99 -15.64 0.82
C ALA A 383 25.54 -16.04 1.14
N LYS A 384 24.94 -15.44 2.19
CA LYS A 384 23.53 -15.65 2.53
C LYS A 384 22.59 -15.06 1.48
N LEU A 385 22.89 -13.88 0.96
CA LEU A 385 22.03 -13.16 0.02
C LEU A 385 22.16 -13.67 -1.42
N PHE A 386 23.37 -13.72 -1.97
CA PHE A 386 23.61 -14.03 -3.39
C PHE A 386 24.18 -15.44 -3.61
N GLY A 387 24.21 -16.26 -2.56
CA GLY A 387 24.79 -17.58 -2.57
C GLY A 387 26.31 -17.57 -2.35
N HIS A 388 26.79 -18.70 -1.81
CA HIS A 388 28.19 -18.95 -1.48
C HIS A 388 29.19 -18.75 -2.65
N GLY A 389 28.70 -18.77 -3.89
CA GLY A 389 29.50 -18.56 -5.09
C GLY A 389 29.95 -17.12 -5.36
N VAL A 390 29.34 -16.07 -4.79
CA VAL A 390 29.79 -14.69 -5.08
C VAL A 390 30.95 -14.23 -4.19
N VAL A 391 31.33 -15.00 -3.17
CA VAL A 391 32.33 -14.59 -2.17
C VAL A 391 33.59 -15.44 -2.23
N VAL A 392 34.69 -14.88 -1.71
CA VAL A 392 35.90 -15.63 -1.36
C VAL A 392 35.58 -16.61 -0.21
N SER A 393 36.20 -17.79 -0.17
CA SER A 393 35.98 -18.77 0.91
C SER A 393 36.25 -18.21 2.30
N SER A 394 35.50 -18.65 3.31
CA SER A 394 35.77 -18.37 4.72
C SER A 394 37.04 -19.05 5.24
N GLU A 395 37.57 -20.03 4.50
CA GLU A 395 38.84 -20.72 4.80
C GLU A 395 40.07 -19.85 4.46
N ILE A 396 39.87 -18.72 3.77
CA ILE A 396 40.89 -17.69 3.50
C ILE A 396 40.78 -16.60 4.57
N SER A 397 41.89 -16.12 5.14
CA SER A 397 41.85 -15.06 6.17
C SER A 397 41.37 -13.70 5.62
N GLU A 398 40.95 -12.80 6.50
CA GLU A 398 40.51 -11.45 6.10
C GLU A 398 41.67 -10.64 5.50
N ALA A 399 42.79 -10.54 6.21
CA ALA A 399 44.00 -9.84 5.74
C ALA A 399 44.55 -10.37 4.39
N PHE A 400 44.38 -11.67 4.08
CA PHE A 400 44.80 -12.19 2.77
C PHE A 400 43.86 -11.75 1.65
N ALA A 401 42.54 -11.79 1.87
CA ALA A 401 41.58 -11.34 0.86
C ALA A 401 41.63 -9.81 0.65
N GLU A 402 41.88 -9.02 1.69
CA GLU A 402 42.18 -7.58 1.55
C GLU A 402 43.41 -7.31 0.69
N ASN A 403 44.43 -8.17 0.75
CA ASN A 403 45.57 -8.08 -0.16
C ASN A 403 45.15 -8.43 -1.60
N LEU A 404 44.36 -9.49 -1.81
CA LEU A 404 43.86 -9.84 -3.16
C LEU A 404 43.11 -8.68 -3.84
N VAL A 405 42.34 -7.88 -3.10
CA VAL A 405 41.67 -6.67 -3.62
C VAL A 405 42.68 -5.64 -4.14
N LYS A 406 43.85 -5.50 -3.50
CA LYS A 406 44.90 -4.54 -3.90
C LYS A 406 45.64 -4.97 -5.17
N GLN A 407 45.52 -6.23 -5.60
CA GLN A 407 46.20 -6.76 -6.79
C GLN A 407 45.45 -6.48 -8.13
N ASN A 408 44.34 -5.72 -8.11
CA ASN A 408 43.51 -5.40 -9.29
C ASN A 408 43.00 -6.63 -10.07
N LEU A 409 42.77 -7.72 -9.35
CA LEU A 409 42.21 -8.97 -9.88
C LEU A 409 40.67 -8.89 -9.88
N ASN A 410 40.01 -9.96 -10.30
CA ASN A 410 38.57 -10.12 -10.18
C ASN A 410 38.07 -10.32 -8.73
N VAL A 411 38.95 -10.20 -7.73
CA VAL A 411 38.60 -10.13 -6.30
C VAL A 411 38.44 -8.67 -5.89
N VAL A 412 37.27 -8.31 -5.37
CA VAL A 412 36.91 -6.92 -5.05
C VAL A 412 36.40 -6.77 -3.61
N SER A 413 36.57 -5.58 -3.02
CA SER A 413 35.75 -5.19 -1.86
C SER A 413 34.39 -4.70 -2.35
N LEU A 414 33.36 -4.88 -1.52
CA LEU A 414 32.03 -4.33 -1.81
C LEU A 414 32.09 -2.79 -1.89
N ASN A 415 31.48 -2.24 -2.95
CA ASN A 415 31.26 -0.82 -3.18
C ASN A 415 29.94 -0.64 -3.95
N PRO A 416 29.41 0.59 -4.14
CA PRO A 416 28.08 0.77 -4.72
C PRO A 416 27.92 0.16 -6.12
N GLN A 417 28.93 0.28 -6.99
CA GLN A 417 28.90 -0.37 -8.31
C GLN A 417 28.93 -1.90 -8.20
N GLY A 418 29.75 -2.47 -7.31
CA GLY A 418 29.78 -3.91 -7.07
C GLY A 418 28.45 -4.46 -6.55
N MET A 419 27.73 -3.69 -5.73
CA MET A 419 26.37 -4.05 -5.32
C MET A 419 25.38 -3.98 -6.49
N ARG A 420 25.43 -2.92 -7.32
CA ARG A 420 24.63 -2.84 -8.57
C ARG A 420 24.88 -4.02 -9.50
N ASP A 421 26.14 -4.43 -9.66
CA ASP A 421 26.52 -5.58 -10.50
C ASP A 421 25.96 -6.90 -9.95
N LEU A 422 25.97 -7.11 -8.62
CA LEU A 422 25.36 -8.27 -7.96
C LEU A 422 23.84 -8.29 -8.14
N LEU A 423 23.18 -7.15 -7.95
CA LEU A 423 21.73 -6.99 -8.10
C LEU A 423 21.27 -7.24 -9.55
N ALA A 424 22.04 -6.79 -10.53
CA ALA A 424 21.79 -7.07 -11.95
C ALA A 424 22.07 -8.52 -12.36
N GLN A 425 22.88 -9.27 -11.61
CA GLN A 425 23.23 -10.68 -11.87
C GLN A 425 22.43 -11.68 -11.03
N HIS A 426 21.50 -11.22 -10.19
CA HIS A 426 20.61 -12.09 -9.43
C HIS A 426 19.59 -12.81 -10.34
N SER A 427 18.97 -13.89 -9.84
CA SER A 427 18.08 -14.77 -10.63
C SER A 427 16.90 -14.05 -11.26
N GLU A 428 16.40 -13.00 -10.60
CA GLU A 428 15.59 -11.97 -11.24
C GLU A 428 16.37 -10.65 -11.21
N ALA A 429 17.03 -10.29 -12.31
CA ALA A 429 17.83 -9.06 -12.40
C ALA A 429 17.08 -7.83 -11.85
N ILE A 430 17.75 -7.09 -10.95
CA ILE A 430 17.26 -5.82 -10.41
C ILE A 430 18.01 -4.70 -11.12
N ILE A 431 17.28 -3.95 -11.93
CA ILE A 431 17.76 -2.85 -12.76
C ILE A 431 17.04 -1.54 -12.39
N SER A 432 17.53 -0.42 -12.90
CA SER A 432 16.98 0.91 -12.65
C SER A 432 15.51 0.98 -13.12
N ALA A 433 14.58 1.13 -12.17
CA ALA A 433 13.14 1.13 -12.39
C ALA A 433 12.40 1.57 -11.11
N ASP A 434 11.29 2.30 -11.26
CA ASP A 434 10.52 2.81 -10.11
C ASP A 434 9.76 1.72 -9.34
N THR A 435 9.27 0.70 -10.05
CA THR A 435 8.51 -0.42 -9.48
C THR A 435 8.88 -1.73 -10.18
N LYS A 436 8.89 -2.86 -9.44
CA LYS A 436 9.04 -4.21 -9.99
C LYS A 436 8.16 -5.19 -9.19
N ALA A 437 7.55 -6.17 -9.84
CA ALA A 437 6.82 -7.25 -9.15
C ALA A 437 7.80 -8.19 -8.42
N THR A 438 7.39 -8.77 -7.29
CA THR A 438 8.22 -9.71 -6.50
C THR A 438 7.38 -10.90 -6.03
N THR A 439 7.92 -12.10 -6.12
CA THR A 439 7.32 -13.30 -5.50
C THR A 439 7.51 -13.31 -3.97
N GLY A 440 6.69 -14.09 -3.25
CA GLY A 440 6.72 -14.16 -1.79
C GLY A 440 8.07 -14.60 -1.16
N ASP A 441 8.83 -15.49 -1.81
CA ASP A 441 10.18 -15.86 -1.35
C ASP A 441 11.15 -14.69 -1.51
N LEU A 442 11.06 -13.98 -2.64
CA LEU A 442 11.91 -12.85 -2.97
C LEU A 442 11.60 -11.62 -2.09
N TYR A 443 10.37 -11.49 -1.57
CA TYR A 443 10.01 -10.47 -0.56
C TYR A 443 10.81 -10.64 0.75
N ASN A 444 10.97 -11.88 1.23
CA ASN A 444 11.79 -12.16 2.41
C ASN A 444 13.28 -11.88 2.16
N TRP A 445 13.76 -12.19 0.94
CA TRP A 445 15.12 -11.87 0.51
C TRP A 445 15.40 -10.35 0.51
N HIS A 446 14.47 -9.53 0.00
CA HIS A 446 14.60 -8.06 0.05
C HIS A 446 14.72 -7.54 1.49
N LYS A 447 13.95 -8.10 2.45
CA LYS A 447 14.08 -7.70 3.87
C LYS A 447 15.43 -8.06 4.48
N ASP A 448 16.06 -9.15 4.08
CA ASP A 448 17.41 -9.49 4.53
C ASP A 448 18.50 -8.67 3.82
N LEU A 449 18.29 -8.28 2.56
CA LEU A 449 19.16 -7.33 1.86
C LEU A 449 19.14 -5.94 2.54
N LEU A 450 17.97 -5.43 2.90
CA LEU A 450 17.83 -4.15 3.59
C LEU A 450 18.52 -4.18 4.97
N LYS A 451 18.31 -5.24 5.78
CA LYS A 451 19.05 -5.44 7.04
C LYS A 451 20.56 -5.40 6.85
N PHE A 452 21.07 -5.96 5.75
CA PHE A 452 22.50 -5.94 5.43
C PHE A 452 23.00 -4.53 5.09
N LEU A 453 22.29 -3.79 4.22
CA LEU A 453 22.63 -2.41 3.84
C LEU A 453 22.65 -1.47 5.06
N THR A 454 21.84 -1.76 6.08
CA THR A 454 21.75 -0.96 7.31
C THR A 454 22.78 -1.30 8.39
N LEU A 455 23.69 -2.25 8.16
CA LEU A 455 24.77 -2.52 9.12
C LEU A 455 25.81 -1.38 9.09
N PRO A 456 26.28 -0.87 10.25
CA PRO A 456 27.32 0.18 10.31
C PRO A 456 28.65 -0.19 9.63
N THR A 457 28.87 -1.46 9.31
CA THR A 457 30.04 -1.95 8.57
C THR A 457 29.86 -1.94 7.05
N CYS A 458 28.63 -1.78 6.54
CA CYS A 458 28.35 -1.81 5.11
C CYS A 458 28.89 -0.56 4.39
N PRO A 459 29.75 -0.69 3.36
CA PRO A 459 30.32 0.44 2.61
C PRO A 459 29.39 0.95 1.49
N VAL A 460 28.12 0.53 1.47
CA VAL A 460 27.10 0.90 0.48
C VAL A 460 25.84 1.28 1.23
N ARG A 461 25.37 2.51 1.04
CA ARG A 461 24.12 3.01 1.61
C ARG A 461 22.99 2.84 0.63
N ILE A 462 21.74 2.96 1.08
CA ILE A 462 20.58 2.80 0.19
C ILE A 462 20.41 4.00 -0.76
N GLU A 463 20.85 5.20 -0.37
CA GLU A 463 20.88 6.37 -1.24
C GLU A 463 21.79 6.17 -2.46
N ASP A 464 22.86 5.38 -2.32
CA ASP A 464 23.79 5.04 -3.40
C ASP A 464 23.16 4.07 -4.43
N LEU A 465 21.97 3.53 -4.13
CA LEU A 465 21.19 2.57 -4.92
C LEU A 465 19.76 3.08 -5.23
N ALA A 466 19.50 4.38 -5.04
CA ALA A 466 18.14 4.92 -4.91
C ALA A 466 17.19 4.72 -6.12
N ASP A 467 17.73 4.48 -7.31
CA ASP A 467 16.99 4.22 -8.55
C ASP A 467 16.63 2.74 -8.77
N LEU A 468 17.10 1.83 -7.91
CA LEU A 468 16.77 0.40 -7.98
C LEU A 468 15.52 0.09 -7.13
N PRO A 469 14.60 -0.77 -7.61
CA PRO A 469 13.43 -1.17 -6.84
C PRO A 469 13.82 -2.22 -5.80
N LEU A 470 14.12 -1.76 -4.57
CA LEU A 470 14.65 -2.56 -3.47
C LEU A 470 13.76 -2.58 -2.22
N LEU A 471 12.79 -1.68 -2.13
CA LEU A 471 11.94 -1.48 -0.95
C LEU A 471 10.66 -2.32 -1.09
N PRO A 472 10.43 -3.37 -0.28
CA PRO A 472 9.26 -4.22 -0.40
C PRO A 472 7.99 -3.50 0.08
N VAL A 473 6.95 -3.56 -0.75
CA VAL A 473 5.65 -2.97 -0.44
C VAL A 473 4.87 -3.93 0.47
N VAL A 474 4.44 -3.43 1.62
CA VAL A 474 3.67 -4.19 2.60
C VAL A 474 2.33 -4.61 1.96
N GLY A 475 1.97 -5.88 2.10
CA GLY A 475 0.71 -6.42 1.60
C GLY A 475 0.60 -6.58 0.07
N ARG A 476 1.68 -6.36 -0.70
CA ARG A 476 1.67 -6.51 -2.16
C ARG A 476 2.89 -7.30 -2.66
N GLU A 477 2.72 -7.99 -3.78
CA GLU A 477 3.81 -8.65 -4.52
C GLU A 477 4.58 -7.63 -5.38
N MET A 478 5.07 -6.55 -4.76
CA MET A 478 5.79 -5.44 -5.41
C MET A 478 6.95 -4.90 -4.56
N VAL A 479 8.01 -4.45 -5.22
CA VAL A 479 9.11 -3.64 -4.67
C VAL A 479 9.21 -2.31 -5.42
N VAL A 480 9.64 -1.26 -4.73
CA VAL A 480 9.74 0.12 -5.26
C VAL A 480 11.11 0.75 -5.05
N SER A 481 11.46 1.76 -5.85
CA SER A 481 12.72 2.50 -5.73
C SER A 481 12.65 3.60 -4.67
N LEU A 482 13.78 3.94 -4.06
CA LEU A 482 13.85 5.05 -3.11
C LEU A 482 13.54 6.39 -3.81
N ASN A 483 13.87 6.53 -5.10
CA ASN A 483 13.47 7.69 -5.90
C ASN A 483 11.95 7.76 -6.11
N TYR A 484 11.28 6.63 -6.32
CA TYR A 484 9.81 6.58 -6.38
C TYR A 484 9.15 6.91 -5.02
N THR A 485 9.76 6.53 -3.89
CA THR A 485 9.29 7.01 -2.57
C THR A 485 9.42 8.53 -2.38
N ARG A 486 10.32 9.19 -3.14
CA ARG A 486 10.53 10.65 -3.10
C ARG A 486 9.59 11.42 -4.02
N SER A 487 8.95 10.79 -5.01
CA SER A 487 7.93 11.46 -5.86
C SER A 487 6.58 11.70 -5.15
N GLY A 488 6.38 11.12 -3.96
CA GLY A 488 5.19 11.35 -3.12
C GLY A 488 4.13 10.25 -3.22
N GLY A 489 3.23 10.21 -2.23
CA GLY A 489 2.15 9.20 -2.13
C GLY A 489 2.52 7.89 -1.41
N ILE A 490 3.78 7.72 -0.97
CA ILE A 490 4.25 6.51 -0.28
C ILE A 490 4.24 6.69 1.24
N TRP A 491 3.68 5.71 1.95
CA TRP A 491 3.66 5.65 3.41
C TRP A 491 4.86 4.87 3.95
N TRP A 492 5.50 5.43 4.98
CA TRP A 492 6.63 4.81 5.68
C TRP A 492 6.17 4.23 7.02
N ARG A 493 6.34 2.93 7.20
CA ARG A 493 5.70 2.15 8.26
C ARG A 493 6.66 1.81 9.39
N SER A 494 6.35 2.28 10.59
CA SER A 494 7.16 2.01 11.78
C SER A 494 6.97 0.58 12.28
N GLN A 495 7.98 0.04 12.97
CA GLN A 495 7.96 -1.35 13.47
C GLN A 495 6.84 -1.63 14.51
N SER A 496 6.26 -0.58 15.09
CA SER A 496 5.17 -0.62 16.07
C SER A 496 3.85 -0.02 15.56
N GLU A 497 3.69 0.14 14.24
CA GLU A 497 2.50 0.74 13.64
C GLU A 497 1.20 -0.01 14.01
N ASN A 498 0.14 0.74 14.29
CA ASN A 498 -1.17 0.16 14.57
C ASN A 498 -1.75 -0.54 13.33
N ARG A 499 -2.11 -1.82 13.46
CA ARG A 499 -2.72 -2.65 12.42
C ARG A 499 -3.93 -1.98 11.74
N ALA A 500 -4.72 -1.19 12.47
CA ALA A 500 -5.88 -0.51 11.90
C ALA A 500 -5.50 0.50 10.81
N LEU A 501 -4.40 1.26 11.01
CA LEU A 501 -3.84 2.12 9.97
C LEU A 501 -3.37 1.27 8.77
N THR A 502 -2.58 0.21 9.03
CA THR A 502 -2.09 -0.66 7.95
C THR A 502 -3.23 -1.24 7.09
N ASN A 503 -4.31 -1.72 7.72
CA ASN A 503 -5.50 -2.27 7.03
C ASN A 503 -6.20 -1.23 6.13
N VAL A 504 -6.31 0.02 6.59
CA VAL A 504 -6.96 1.11 5.84
C VAL A 504 -6.10 1.59 4.67
N LEU A 505 -4.79 1.76 4.87
CA LEU A 505 -3.87 2.19 3.82
C LEU A 505 -3.86 1.21 2.63
N LEU A 506 -3.89 -0.09 2.90
CA LEU A 506 -3.97 -1.12 1.85
C LEU A 506 -5.26 -1.02 1.01
N GLN A 507 -6.37 -0.62 1.61
CA GLN A 507 -7.67 -0.49 0.94
C GLN A 507 -7.85 0.84 0.20
N LEU A 508 -7.16 1.90 0.64
CA LEU A 508 -7.06 3.19 -0.06
C LEU A 508 -6.03 3.20 -1.22
N ASP A 509 -5.59 2.02 -1.66
CA ASP A 509 -4.54 1.81 -2.67
C ASP A 509 -3.19 2.50 -2.35
N VAL A 510 -2.92 2.82 -1.08
CA VAL A 510 -1.64 3.43 -0.68
C VAL A 510 -0.51 2.40 -0.76
N ILE A 511 0.64 2.85 -1.27
CA ILE A 511 1.88 2.07 -1.27
C ILE A 511 2.57 2.29 0.07
N SER A 512 2.59 1.25 0.92
CA SER A 512 3.23 1.27 2.24
C SER A 512 4.53 0.49 2.23
N VAL A 513 5.59 1.04 2.81
CA VAL A 513 6.94 0.46 2.88
C VAL A 513 7.41 0.45 4.33
N ASP A 514 7.92 -0.68 4.84
CA ASP A 514 8.48 -0.74 6.20
C ASP A 514 9.73 0.18 6.33
N ASP A 515 9.84 0.89 7.45
CA ASP A 515 10.99 1.75 7.77
C ASP A 515 12.32 0.98 7.75
N LEU A 516 13.38 1.66 7.32
CA LEU A 516 14.73 1.10 7.23
C LEU A 516 15.24 0.74 8.64
N PRO A 517 15.69 -0.50 8.87
CA PRO A 517 16.34 -0.86 10.13
C PRO A 517 17.50 0.10 10.44
N GLY A 518 17.63 0.57 11.68
CA GLY A 518 18.72 1.47 12.05
C GLY A 518 18.55 2.94 11.65
N GLU A 519 17.56 3.35 10.85
CA GLU A 519 17.07 4.76 10.84
C GLU A 519 16.28 5.04 12.14
N LEU A 520 16.93 4.87 13.31
CA LEU A 520 16.43 5.51 14.52
C LEU A 520 16.48 7.03 14.29
N GLN A 521 15.41 7.71 14.68
CA GLN A 521 15.26 9.17 14.62
C GLN A 521 15.00 9.76 13.22
N ARG A 522 13.99 9.22 12.50
CA ARG A 522 12.91 10.14 12.10
C ARG A 522 12.25 10.63 13.38
N THR A 523 12.58 11.87 13.77
CA THR A 523 12.35 12.43 15.10
C THR A 523 10.87 12.58 15.45
N THR A 524 10.28 11.56 16.08
CA THR A 524 9.00 11.62 16.81
C THR A 524 7.93 12.50 16.14
N THR A 525 7.79 12.39 14.82
CA THR A 525 6.79 13.12 14.06
C THR A 525 5.45 12.49 14.37
N ASN A 526 4.60 13.23 15.08
CA ASN A 526 3.25 12.84 15.47
C ASN A 526 2.57 12.06 14.33
N ASP A 527 2.22 10.80 14.55
CA ASP A 527 1.67 9.95 13.48
C ASP A 527 0.36 10.53 12.93
N LEU A 528 -0.37 11.33 13.72
CA LEU A 528 -1.49 12.14 13.27
C LEU A 528 -1.11 13.07 12.10
N LEU A 529 -0.12 13.96 12.28
CA LEU A 529 0.38 14.88 11.25
C LEU A 529 0.78 14.13 9.97
N ARG A 530 1.47 12.99 10.13
CA ARG A 530 1.89 12.16 9.01
C ARG A 530 0.68 11.62 8.23
N ILE A 531 -0.32 11.11 8.94
CA ILE A 531 -1.58 10.59 8.38
C ILE A 531 -2.34 11.71 7.66
N LEU A 532 -2.45 12.89 8.26
CA LEU A 532 -3.22 14.01 7.70
C LEU A 532 -2.57 14.55 6.42
N GLN A 533 -1.23 14.64 6.37
CA GLN A 533 -0.48 14.94 5.13
C GLN A 533 -0.63 13.89 4.03
N LEU A 534 -0.89 12.62 4.38
CA LEU A 534 -1.18 11.58 3.41
C LEU A 534 -2.60 11.75 2.85
N PHE A 535 -3.60 11.90 3.70
CA PHE A 535 -4.99 12.09 3.26
C PHE A 535 -5.19 13.40 2.47
N GLU A 536 -4.43 14.46 2.77
CA GLU A 536 -4.42 15.68 1.96
C GLU A 536 -3.90 15.41 0.53
N LYS A 537 -2.80 14.65 0.41
CA LYS A 537 -2.21 14.28 -0.89
C LYS A 537 -3.07 13.30 -1.69
N LEU A 538 -3.82 12.43 -1.01
CA LEU A 538 -4.82 11.56 -1.64
C LEU A 538 -6.03 12.35 -2.14
N ASN A 539 -6.42 13.43 -1.45
CA ASN A 539 -7.50 14.35 -1.83
C ASN A 539 -8.85 13.66 -2.16
N LEU A 540 -9.12 12.52 -1.50
CA LEU A 540 -10.33 11.72 -1.67
C LEU A 540 -11.52 12.35 -0.92
N SER A 541 -12.73 12.17 -1.47
CA SER A 541 -13.95 12.56 -0.77
C SER A 541 -14.27 11.62 0.42
N PRO A 542 -15.02 12.07 1.45
CA PRO A 542 -15.49 11.19 2.52
C PRO A 542 -16.30 9.99 2.01
N GLU A 543 -17.11 10.19 0.97
CA GLU A 543 -17.89 9.14 0.32
C GLU A 543 -17.02 8.14 -0.46
N GLU A 544 -15.91 8.60 -1.06
CA GLU A 544 -14.95 7.74 -1.75
C GLU A 544 -14.17 6.86 -0.78
N ILE A 545 -13.68 7.44 0.32
CA ILE A 545 -13.01 6.73 1.43
C ILE A 545 -13.91 5.60 1.96
N LEU A 546 -15.16 5.93 2.29
CA LEU A 546 -16.14 4.96 2.84
C LEU A 546 -16.66 3.94 1.82
N ARG A 547 -16.39 4.13 0.51
CA ARG A 547 -16.63 3.15 -0.54
C ARG A 547 -15.44 2.22 -0.77
N MET A 548 -14.21 2.71 -0.55
CA MET A 548 -12.98 1.94 -0.76
C MET A 548 -12.60 1.06 0.43
N VAL A 549 -12.97 1.46 1.66
CA VAL A 549 -12.55 0.77 2.90
C VAL A 549 -13.72 0.03 3.55
N ALA A 550 -13.48 -1.20 4.01
CA ALA A 550 -14.44 -1.98 4.77
C ALA A 550 -14.85 -1.26 6.09
N PRO A 551 -16.15 -1.14 6.40
CA PRO A 551 -16.63 -0.39 7.57
C PRO A 551 -16.01 -0.80 8.91
N GLY A 552 -15.66 -2.08 9.10
CA GLY A 552 -15.03 -2.58 10.32
C GLY A 552 -13.56 -2.15 10.48
N ASP A 553 -12.80 -2.10 9.39
CA ASP A 553 -11.41 -1.59 9.41
C ASP A 553 -11.39 -0.08 9.62
N TRP A 554 -12.30 0.64 8.95
CA TRP A 554 -12.45 2.08 9.15
C TRP A 554 -12.91 2.42 10.58
N ALA A 555 -13.77 1.60 11.21
CA ALA A 555 -14.12 1.74 12.64
C ALA A 555 -12.89 1.63 13.55
N ALA A 556 -12.05 0.61 13.34
CA ALA A 556 -10.83 0.40 14.13
C ALA A 556 -9.82 1.55 13.93
N PHE A 557 -9.72 2.08 12.70
CA PHE A 557 -8.85 3.20 12.38
C PHE A 557 -9.35 4.52 12.99
N ALA A 558 -10.66 4.79 12.91
CA ALA A 558 -11.31 5.91 13.57
C ALA A 558 -11.10 5.87 15.10
N ALA A 559 -11.16 4.69 15.72
CA ALA A 559 -10.86 4.51 17.15
C ALA A 559 -9.39 4.74 17.49
N TYR A 560 -8.45 4.31 16.63
CA TYR A 560 -7.02 4.60 16.79
C TYR A 560 -6.70 6.10 16.67
N LEU A 561 -7.28 6.79 15.67
CA LEU A 561 -7.08 8.24 15.50
C LEU A 561 -7.64 9.04 16.67
N LYS A 562 -8.83 8.68 17.19
CA LYS A 562 -9.46 9.36 18.34
C LYS A 562 -8.55 9.49 19.56
N ALA A 563 -7.67 8.52 19.81
CA ALA A 563 -6.70 8.58 20.91
C ALA A 563 -5.72 9.77 20.83
N TRP A 564 -5.49 10.32 19.64
CA TRP A 564 -4.61 11.47 19.44
C TRP A 564 -5.33 12.82 19.60
N PHE A 565 -6.67 12.87 19.57
CA PHE A 565 -7.46 14.10 19.54
C PHE A 565 -7.58 14.78 20.92
N THR A 566 -6.45 14.97 21.59
CA THR A 566 -6.35 15.69 22.87
C THR A 566 -5.91 17.14 22.60
N PRO A 567 -6.34 18.13 23.40
CA PRO A 567 -5.98 19.54 23.18
C PRO A 567 -4.46 19.81 23.07
N TYR A 568 -3.61 18.91 23.58
CA TYR A 568 -2.16 19.01 23.47
C TYR A 568 -1.64 18.66 22.07
N HIS A 569 -1.86 17.43 21.58
CA HIS A 569 -1.37 17.05 20.24
C HIS A 569 -1.99 17.92 19.16
N LEU A 570 -3.27 18.24 19.33
CA LEU A 570 -3.97 19.08 18.41
C LEU A 570 -3.31 20.48 18.29
N ALA A 571 -2.76 21.06 19.37
CA ALA A 571 -2.26 22.44 19.38
C ALA A 571 -1.21 22.77 18.30
N ASP A 572 -0.18 21.94 18.14
CA ASP A 572 1.13 22.29 17.53
C ASP A 572 1.19 22.21 15.98
N LEU A 573 0.06 22.43 15.30
CA LEU A 573 -0.16 21.91 13.93
C LEU A 573 -0.43 23.04 12.90
N LEU A 574 -0.09 22.81 11.61
CA LEU A 574 0.23 23.87 10.60
C LEU A 574 -0.76 24.10 9.43
N ALA A 575 -1.53 25.19 9.45
CA ALA A 575 -2.29 25.82 8.33
C ALA A 575 -3.17 24.99 7.32
N THR A 576 -3.10 23.66 7.19
CA THR A 576 -3.77 22.91 6.09
C THR A 576 -4.51 21.64 6.52
N ASP A 577 -3.88 20.77 7.30
CA ASP A 577 -4.16 19.33 7.33
C ASP A 577 -5.35 18.91 8.26
N PHE A 578 -6.02 19.82 8.98
CA PHE A 578 -7.41 19.65 9.52
C PHE A 578 -8.45 20.41 8.73
N GLN A 579 -8.08 21.15 7.70
CA GLN A 579 -8.97 21.12 6.55
C GLN A 579 -9.06 19.69 6.02
N THR A 580 -8.09 18.79 6.28
CA THR A 580 -8.21 17.34 6.03
C THR A 580 -8.87 16.59 7.20
N LEU A 581 -8.41 16.64 8.46
CA LEU A 581 -9.09 16.00 9.60
C LEU A 581 -10.57 16.43 9.78
N ASN A 582 -10.94 17.70 9.60
CA ASN A 582 -12.37 18.08 9.58
C ASN A 582 -13.15 17.36 8.47
N LYS A 583 -12.51 17.01 7.34
CA LYS A 583 -13.13 16.26 6.24
C LYS A 583 -13.12 14.75 6.49
N LEU A 584 -12.22 14.21 7.32
CA LEU A 584 -12.16 12.77 7.58
C LEU A 584 -13.41 12.26 8.33
N PRO A 585 -14.12 11.24 7.80
CA PRO A 585 -15.36 10.76 8.39
C PRO A 585 -15.11 9.83 9.59
N ILE A 586 -14.84 10.41 10.76
CA ILE A 586 -14.34 9.68 11.95
C ILE A 586 -15.40 9.58 13.07
N PHE A 587 -16.41 10.43 13.06
CA PHE A 587 -17.41 10.51 14.14
C PHE A 587 -18.73 9.86 13.76
N GLU A 588 -19.35 9.18 14.71
CA GLU A 588 -20.73 8.72 14.56
C GLU A 588 -21.67 9.92 14.64
N GLY A 589 -22.59 9.99 13.70
CA GLY A 589 -23.60 11.04 13.62
C GLY A 589 -24.99 10.46 13.41
N ARG A 590 -26.00 11.29 13.64
CA ARG A 590 -27.41 10.91 13.48
C ARG A 590 -28.21 12.06 12.88
N GLN A 591 -29.09 11.72 11.96
CA GLN A 591 -29.93 12.63 11.19
C GLN A 591 -31.39 12.19 11.38
N GLY A 592 -32.03 12.68 12.46
CA GLY A 592 -33.31 12.18 12.93
C GLY A 592 -33.22 10.72 13.41
N THR A 593 -33.95 9.81 12.76
CA THR A 593 -33.87 8.37 13.01
C THR A 593 -32.70 7.68 12.27
N ARG A 594 -32.09 8.32 11.27
CA ARG A 594 -30.99 7.72 10.49
C ARG A 594 -29.67 7.82 11.24
N LEU A 595 -29.11 6.69 11.66
CA LEU A 595 -27.73 6.59 12.11
C LEU A 595 -26.76 6.68 10.91
N LEU A 596 -25.65 7.39 11.09
CA LEU A 596 -24.56 7.56 10.14
C LEU A 596 -23.26 7.22 10.86
N SER A 597 -22.73 6.02 10.67
CA SER A 597 -21.58 5.50 11.44
C SER A 597 -20.31 6.34 11.30
N PHE A 598 -20.14 7.04 10.17
CA PHE A 598 -18.93 7.79 9.85
C PHE A 598 -19.29 9.11 9.17
N VAL A 599 -19.00 10.22 9.86
CA VAL A 599 -19.35 11.59 9.44
C VAL A 599 -18.16 12.52 9.69
N PRO A 600 -17.85 13.43 8.75
CA PRO A 600 -16.77 14.41 8.93
C PRO A 600 -16.95 15.33 10.13
N ALA A 601 -15.86 15.62 10.83
CA ALA A 601 -15.83 16.59 11.93
C ALA A 601 -16.15 18.04 11.51
N SER A 602 -16.32 18.34 10.21
CA SER A 602 -16.89 19.57 9.63
C SER A 602 -18.43 19.59 9.52
N GLN A 603 -19.09 18.43 9.49
CA GLN A 603 -20.52 18.30 9.19
C GLN A 603 -21.39 18.03 10.44
N VAL A 604 -20.76 17.57 11.53
CA VAL A 604 -21.43 17.20 12.79
C VAL A 604 -21.75 18.42 13.67
N VAL A 605 -22.82 18.32 14.49
CA VAL A 605 -23.10 19.18 15.64
C VAL A 605 -23.12 18.32 16.91
N MET A 606 -22.16 18.51 17.80
CA MET A 606 -22.05 17.81 19.07
C MET A 606 -23.12 18.29 20.07
N LEU A 607 -23.80 17.35 20.70
CA LEU A 607 -24.71 17.59 21.84
C LEU A 607 -23.93 17.98 23.11
N PRO A 608 -24.60 18.58 24.12
CA PRO A 608 -24.00 18.78 25.43
C PRO A 608 -23.71 17.44 26.13
N ASP A 609 -22.64 17.40 26.94
CA ASP A 609 -22.14 16.22 27.66
C ASP A 609 -23.17 15.51 28.55
N SER A 610 -24.24 16.19 28.97
CA SER A 610 -25.32 15.63 29.77
C SER A 610 -26.54 15.10 28.98
N VAL A 611 -26.47 15.07 27.65
CA VAL A 611 -27.61 14.73 26.78
C VAL A 611 -27.37 13.43 26.00
N PRO A 612 -28.12 12.35 26.31
CA PRO A 612 -28.12 11.14 25.48
C PRO A 612 -28.73 11.41 24.10
N LEU A 613 -28.02 11.02 23.03
CA LEU A 613 -28.47 11.23 21.65
C LEU A 613 -29.80 10.52 21.34
N GLU A 614 -30.03 9.33 21.89
CA GLU A 614 -31.29 8.58 21.71
C GLU A 614 -32.52 9.37 22.17
N THR A 615 -32.43 10.03 23.34
CA THR A 615 -33.53 10.78 23.96
C THR A 615 -34.00 11.96 23.10
N VAL A 616 -33.09 12.60 22.37
CA VAL A 616 -33.38 13.76 21.52
C VAL A 616 -33.57 13.41 20.04
N ALA A 617 -33.16 12.22 19.60
CA ALA A 617 -33.05 11.81 18.20
C ALA A 617 -34.29 12.12 17.33
N GLY A 618 -35.49 11.72 17.80
CA GLY A 618 -36.74 11.92 17.06
C GLY A 618 -37.14 13.39 16.87
N TYR A 619 -36.63 14.27 17.75
CA TYR A 619 -36.96 15.70 17.80
C TYR A 619 -35.86 16.58 17.17
N LEU A 620 -34.77 16.00 16.66
CA LEU A 620 -33.69 16.76 16.02
C LEU A 620 -34.01 17.06 14.54
N PRO A 621 -33.63 18.24 14.02
CA PRO A 621 -33.98 18.65 12.66
C PRO A 621 -33.31 17.75 11.60
N PRO A 622 -34.08 17.19 10.63
CA PRO A 622 -33.58 16.17 9.71
C PRO A 622 -32.59 16.68 8.64
N GLY A 623 -32.27 17.97 8.62
CA GLY A 623 -31.25 18.56 7.74
C GLY A 623 -29.85 18.65 8.36
N THR A 624 -29.70 18.32 9.65
CA THR A 624 -28.46 18.51 10.41
C THR A 624 -28.04 17.20 11.07
N THR A 625 -26.76 16.86 10.99
CA THR A 625 -26.21 15.68 11.64
C THR A 625 -25.73 16.01 13.05
N PHE A 626 -26.20 15.28 14.05
CA PHE A 626 -25.81 15.45 15.45
C PHE A 626 -25.00 14.27 15.96
N ALA A 627 -24.06 14.50 16.88
CA ALA A 627 -23.32 13.45 17.56
C ALA A 627 -23.49 13.55 19.07
N THR A 628 -23.37 12.41 19.74
CA THR A 628 -23.16 12.34 21.20
C THR A 628 -21.91 13.15 21.57
N ALA A 629 -21.91 13.74 22.76
CA ALA A 629 -20.72 14.38 23.28
C ALA A 629 -19.55 13.40 23.39
N SER A 630 -18.36 13.84 22.97
CA SER A 630 -17.11 13.08 23.11
C SER A 630 -15.97 14.08 23.39
N PRO A 631 -15.01 13.78 24.29
CA PRO A 631 -13.93 14.70 24.59
C PRO A 631 -13.06 15.00 23.36
N GLU A 632 -12.93 14.02 22.46
CA GLU A 632 -12.20 14.13 21.19
C GLU A 632 -12.89 15.11 20.24
N LEU A 633 -14.21 14.97 20.04
CA LEU A 633 -14.99 15.89 19.22
C LEU A 633 -15.07 17.28 19.85
N ASN A 634 -15.11 17.37 21.18
CA ASN A 634 -15.10 18.65 21.92
C ASN A 634 -13.76 19.38 21.72
N ALA A 635 -12.63 18.67 21.80
CA ALA A 635 -11.30 19.22 21.54
C ALA A 635 -11.20 19.73 20.10
N ILE A 636 -11.58 18.91 19.12
CA ILE A 636 -11.70 19.27 17.70
C ILE A 636 -12.59 20.51 17.49
N LEU A 637 -13.80 20.57 18.07
CA LEU A 637 -14.74 21.67 17.80
C LEU A 637 -14.39 22.99 18.51
N ARG A 638 -13.65 22.94 19.63
CA ARG A 638 -13.01 24.13 20.23
C ARG A 638 -11.97 24.68 19.27
N LYS A 639 -11.05 23.81 18.83
CA LYS A 639 -10.00 24.12 17.86
C LYS A 639 -10.56 24.63 16.54
N SER A 640 -11.64 24.01 16.04
CA SER A 640 -12.31 24.39 14.80
C SER A 640 -13.11 25.69 14.90
N GLN A 641 -13.05 26.34 16.06
CA GLN A 641 -13.67 27.61 16.39
C GLN A 641 -15.08 27.80 15.79
N GLY A 642 -15.99 26.87 16.08
CA GLY A 642 -17.41 26.99 15.75
C GLY A 642 -18.37 26.98 16.95
N LYS A 643 -18.70 28.15 17.55
CA LYS A 643 -19.60 28.36 18.73
C LYS A 643 -21.07 27.88 18.59
N ASN A 644 -21.36 27.05 17.60
CA ASN A 644 -22.68 26.48 17.30
C ASN A 644 -22.63 25.01 16.87
N ARG A 645 -21.41 24.46 16.80
CA ARG A 645 -21.14 23.08 16.45
C ARG A 645 -20.96 22.26 17.74
N ASN A 646 -20.42 22.87 18.80
CA ASN A 646 -20.69 22.45 20.18
C ASN A 646 -21.97 23.15 20.67
N LEU A 647 -22.93 22.40 21.22
CA LEU A 647 -24.20 22.92 21.74
C LEU A 647 -24.18 23.10 23.26
N THR A 648 -24.70 24.24 23.72
CA THR A 648 -25.17 24.40 25.11
C THR A 648 -26.63 23.97 25.23
N LEU A 649 -27.06 23.52 26.42
CA LEU A 649 -28.44 23.08 26.69
C LEU A 649 -29.52 24.09 26.19
N PRO A 650 -29.42 25.42 26.45
CA PRO A 650 -30.40 26.38 25.92
C PRO A 650 -30.37 26.53 24.39
N ASN A 651 -29.26 26.20 23.72
CA ASN A 651 -29.15 26.19 22.26
C ASN A 651 -29.62 24.88 21.63
N LEU A 652 -29.61 23.77 22.38
CA LEU A 652 -30.22 22.51 21.98
C LEU A 652 -31.74 22.63 22.00
N PHE A 653 -32.34 23.04 23.13
CA PHE A 653 -33.80 23.14 23.26
C PHE A 653 -34.40 24.07 22.19
N LYS A 654 -33.72 25.19 21.89
CA LYS A 654 -34.07 26.13 20.78
C LYS A 654 -33.86 25.59 19.34
N ARG A 655 -33.51 24.30 19.17
CA ARG A 655 -33.42 23.60 17.87
C ARG A 655 -34.29 22.34 17.81
N LEU A 656 -34.91 21.90 18.91
CA LEU A 656 -35.78 20.73 18.90
C LEU A 656 -37.08 21.04 18.13
N ARG A 657 -37.49 20.11 17.28
CA ARG A 657 -38.77 20.09 16.57
C ARG A 657 -39.73 19.21 17.37
N ILE A 658 -40.32 19.80 18.39
CA ILE A 658 -41.25 19.13 19.29
C ILE A 658 -42.66 19.14 18.65
N PRO A 659 -43.39 18.01 18.60
CA PRO A 659 -44.77 17.98 18.09
C PRO A 659 -45.73 18.62 19.09
N THR A 660 -46.77 19.31 18.62
CA THR A 660 -47.78 19.98 19.47
C THR A 660 -48.73 19.01 20.19
N HIS A 661 -48.78 17.75 19.76
CA HIS A 661 -49.63 16.69 20.30
C HIS A 661 -48.83 15.38 20.30
N LEU A 662 -48.86 14.63 21.40
CA LEU A 662 -48.17 13.32 21.52
C LEU A 662 -49.07 12.17 21.07
N THR A 663 -48.49 11.10 20.53
CA THR A 663 -49.19 9.81 20.40
C THR A 663 -49.06 8.99 21.70
N PRO A 664 -49.91 7.97 21.93
CA PRO A 664 -49.76 7.07 23.08
C PRO A 664 -48.43 6.32 23.10
N ASP A 665 -47.89 5.98 21.92
CA ASP A 665 -46.65 5.20 21.79
C ASP A 665 -45.41 6.06 22.09
N ASP A 666 -45.45 7.36 21.78
CA ASP A 666 -44.35 8.30 22.02
C ASP A 666 -44.17 8.68 23.50
N GLU A 667 -45.18 8.48 24.36
CA GLU A 667 -45.20 9.00 25.74
C GLU A 667 -43.94 8.65 26.55
N THR A 668 -43.44 7.42 26.42
CA THR A 668 -42.26 6.93 27.16
C THR A 668 -40.95 7.58 26.69
N SER A 669 -40.83 7.79 25.37
CA SER A 669 -39.69 8.48 24.76
C SER A 669 -39.72 9.98 25.09
N PHE A 670 -40.92 10.57 25.10
CA PHE A 670 -41.11 11.98 25.44
C PHE A 670 -40.90 12.27 26.94
N LEU A 671 -41.27 11.36 27.83
CA LEU A 671 -40.97 11.46 29.28
C LEU A 671 -39.47 11.63 29.54
N SER A 672 -38.65 10.88 28.80
CA SER A 672 -37.18 11.00 28.88
C SER A 672 -36.68 12.38 28.43
N LEU A 673 -37.34 13.02 27.46
CA LEU A 673 -37.03 14.39 27.02
C LEU A 673 -37.48 15.42 28.06
N VAL A 674 -38.67 15.27 28.64
CA VAL A 674 -39.19 16.17 29.68
C VAL A 674 -38.31 16.11 30.93
N ASP A 675 -37.80 14.93 31.32
CA ASP A 675 -36.92 14.81 32.49
C ASP A 675 -35.54 15.44 32.25
N LEU A 676 -35.02 15.34 31.02
CA LEU A 676 -33.81 16.05 30.59
C LEU A 676 -33.98 17.57 30.71
N VAL A 677 -35.12 18.13 30.28
CA VAL A 677 -35.43 19.56 30.44
C VAL A 677 -35.57 19.91 31.93
N ALA A 678 -36.34 19.14 32.70
CA ALA A 678 -36.61 19.38 34.11
C ALA A 678 -35.39 19.21 35.03
N THR A 679 -34.36 18.48 34.59
CA THR A 679 -33.09 18.29 35.31
C THR A 679 -32.03 19.35 34.98
N HIS A 680 -32.13 20.00 33.82
CA HIS A 680 -31.06 20.87 33.30
C HIS A 680 -31.45 22.33 33.01
N HIS A 681 -32.75 22.65 32.95
CA HIS A 681 -33.21 24.03 32.88
C HIS A 681 -33.43 24.60 34.29
N THR A 682 -33.17 25.90 34.48
CA THR A 682 -33.29 26.58 35.77
C THR A 682 -34.28 27.73 35.70
N GLY A 683 -35.28 27.70 36.59
CA GLY A 683 -36.39 28.65 36.60
C GLY A 683 -37.47 28.33 35.56
N HIS A 684 -38.33 29.30 35.28
CA HIS A 684 -39.46 29.13 34.36
C HIS A 684 -39.02 28.78 32.94
N TYR A 685 -39.76 27.89 32.28
CA TYR A 685 -39.51 27.46 30.91
C TYR A 685 -40.66 27.92 30.00
N ASP A 686 -40.44 28.98 29.22
CA ASP A 686 -41.49 29.72 28.50
C ASP A 686 -41.95 29.08 27.17
N SER A 687 -41.88 27.75 27.04
CA SER A 687 -42.24 27.05 25.80
C SER A 687 -43.03 25.78 26.05
N GLU A 688 -43.86 25.38 25.08
CA GLU A 688 -44.68 24.18 25.16
C GLU A 688 -43.80 22.92 25.25
N ILE A 689 -43.93 22.18 26.36
CA ILE A 689 -43.08 21.00 26.67
C ILE A 689 -43.77 19.98 27.57
N ILE A 690 -44.77 20.36 28.38
CA ILE A 690 -45.46 19.43 29.28
C ILE A 690 -46.79 19.03 28.64
N PRO A 691 -47.09 17.73 28.45
CA PRO A 691 -48.38 17.32 27.93
C PRO A 691 -49.47 17.52 28.98
N ASP A 692 -50.60 18.07 28.53
CA ASP A 692 -51.84 18.12 29.30
C ASP A 692 -52.58 16.76 29.29
N GLY A 693 -53.68 16.65 30.03
CA GLY A 693 -54.49 15.44 30.10
C GLY A 693 -55.08 14.96 28.75
N ASN A 694 -55.05 15.81 27.71
CA ASN A 694 -55.47 15.48 26.34
C ASN A 694 -54.28 15.20 25.39
N ARG A 695 -53.06 15.08 25.92
CA ARG A 695 -51.78 14.92 25.18
C ARG A 695 -51.35 16.12 24.34
N VAL A 696 -51.97 17.29 24.50
CA VAL A 696 -51.53 18.53 23.86
C VAL A 696 -50.41 19.13 24.69
N LEU A 697 -49.32 19.60 24.06
CA LEU A 697 -48.24 20.24 24.81
C LEU A 697 -48.63 21.66 25.23
N ARG A 698 -48.42 21.96 26.51
CA ARG A 698 -48.64 23.26 27.14
C ARG A 698 -47.36 23.78 27.75
N ARG A 699 -47.37 25.07 28.08
CA ARG A 699 -46.32 25.71 28.87
C ARG A 699 -46.50 25.28 30.33
N PRO A 700 -45.42 25.10 31.11
CA PRO A 700 -45.54 24.80 32.54
C PRO A 700 -46.45 25.78 33.28
N SER A 701 -46.35 27.07 32.95
CA SER A 701 -47.15 28.17 33.55
C SER A 701 -48.65 28.15 33.23
N GLU A 702 -49.10 27.31 32.30
CA GLU A 702 -50.50 27.08 31.94
C GLU A 702 -51.13 25.90 32.71
N LEU A 703 -50.30 25.05 33.34
CA LEU A 703 -50.73 23.83 34.03
C LEU A 703 -50.69 23.97 35.55
N PHE A 704 -51.50 23.16 36.24
CA PHE A 704 -51.61 23.15 37.71
C PHE A 704 -51.13 21.82 38.32
N ASP A 705 -50.63 21.85 39.56
CA ASP A 705 -50.28 20.66 40.33
C ASP A 705 -51.56 19.96 40.83
N HIS A 706 -51.88 18.83 40.20
CA HIS A 706 -53.03 17.96 40.53
C HIS A 706 -53.14 17.51 41.99
N ARG A 707 -52.10 17.69 42.81
CA ARG A 707 -52.11 17.37 44.26
C ARG A 707 -52.69 18.49 45.12
N VAL A 708 -52.94 19.67 44.54
CA VAL A 708 -53.53 20.82 45.24
C VAL A 708 -55.05 20.72 45.13
N GLU A 709 -55.69 20.38 46.26
CA GLU A 709 -57.15 20.15 46.37
C GLU A 709 -57.99 21.26 45.72
N VAL A 710 -57.62 22.54 45.95
CA VAL A 710 -58.29 23.72 45.38
C VAL A 710 -58.28 23.71 43.85
N PHE A 711 -57.16 23.32 43.22
CA PHE A 711 -57.06 23.26 41.76
C PHE A 711 -57.81 22.04 41.22
N SER A 712 -57.60 20.85 41.82
CA SER A 712 -58.26 19.62 41.37
C SER A 712 -59.79 19.68 41.46
N SER A 713 -60.34 20.37 42.47
CA SER A 713 -61.80 20.56 42.60
C SER A 713 -62.36 21.68 41.71
N ALA A 714 -61.57 22.70 41.38
CA ALA A 714 -62.03 23.84 40.56
C ALA A 714 -61.90 23.61 39.04
N PHE A 715 -61.13 22.61 38.62
CA PHE A 715 -60.87 22.28 37.22
C PHE A 715 -61.15 20.79 36.90
N GLU A 716 -61.99 20.10 37.68
CA GLU A 716 -62.26 18.64 37.54
C GLU A 716 -62.72 18.25 36.11
N SER A 717 -63.48 19.13 35.47
CA SER A 717 -63.98 19.07 34.09
C SER A 717 -62.91 19.26 32.99
N ARG A 718 -61.73 19.82 33.34
CA ARG A 718 -60.74 20.39 32.41
C ARG A 718 -59.38 19.67 32.52
N PRO A 719 -59.26 18.45 31.95
CA PRO A 719 -58.00 17.70 31.98
C PRO A 719 -56.85 18.42 31.23
N ASP A 720 -57.16 19.38 30.36
CA ASP A 720 -56.20 20.22 29.65
C ASP A 720 -55.46 21.24 30.55
N LEU A 721 -55.92 21.45 31.79
CA LEU A 721 -55.25 22.29 32.79
C LEU A 721 -54.30 21.51 33.72
N PHE A 722 -54.18 20.19 33.56
CA PHE A 722 -53.32 19.33 34.39
C PHE A 722 -52.29 18.55 33.57
N VAL A 723 -51.13 18.34 34.18
CA VAL A 723 -50.09 17.43 33.65
C VAL A 723 -50.68 16.03 33.37
N HIS A 724 -50.39 15.48 32.19
CA HIS A 724 -50.82 14.15 31.77
C HIS A 724 -50.44 13.07 32.80
N PRO A 725 -51.31 12.08 33.12
CA PRO A 725 -51.06 11.09 34.17
C PRO A 725 -49.68 10.43 34.14
N SER A 726 -49.19 10.04 32.96
CA SER A 726 -47.89 9.38 32.75
C SER A 726 -46.68 10.20 33.21
N PHE A 727 -46.82 11.53 33.33
CA PHE A 727 -45.76 12.48 33.66
C PHE A 727 -45.87 13.03 35.10
N ARG A 728 -46.92 12.64 35.84
CA ARG A 728 -47.18 13.11 37.22
C ARG A 728 -46.18 12.58 38.24
N ASN A 729 -45.44 11.51 37.92
CA ASN A 729 -44.32 11.01 38.71
C ASN A 729 -43.19 12.04 38.90
N MET A 730 -43.05 12.99 37.97
CA MET A 730 -42.02 14.03 37.96
C MET A 730 -42.53 15.40 38.47
N ILE A 731 -43.76 15.47 38.98
CA ILE A 731 -44.47 16.74 39.23
C ILE A 731 -43.68 17.76 40.07
N ASP A 732 -42.93 17.32 41.10
CA ASP A 732 -42.10 18.22 41.91
C ASP A 732 -40.95 18.87 41.12
N ARG A 733 -40.42 18.21 40.07
CA ARG A 733 -39.46 18.82 39.13
C ARG A 733 -40.17 19.78 38.17
N LEU A 734 -41.37 19.44 37.71
CA LEU A 734 -42.16 20.27 36.78
C LEU A 734 -42.62 21.60 37.42
N VAL A 735 -42.83 21.63 38.74
CA VAL A 735 -43.10 22.87 39.48
C VAL A 735 -41.94 23.86 39.38
N TYR A 736 -40.67 23.41 39.39
CA TYR A 736 -39.51 24.29 39.16
C TYR A 736 -39.45 24.86 37.74
N LEU A 737 -40.02 24.18 36.74
CA LEU A 737 -40.20 24.72 35.38
C LEU A 737 -41.37 25.72 35.27
N GLY A 738 -42.25 25.80 36.28
CA GLY A 738 -43.35 26.76 36.36
C GLY A 738 -44.76 26.19 36.51
N VAL A 739 -44.94 24.87 36.72
CA VAL A 739 -46.28 24.31 37.02
C VAL A 739 -46.84 24.93 38.30
N ASN A 740 -48.06 25.46 38.22
CA ASN A 740 -48.69 26.24 39.28
C ASN A 740 -49.04 25.34 40.48
N ARG A 741 -48.31 25.49 41.59
CA ARG A 741 -48.56 24.81 42.88
C ARG A 741 -49.03 25.76 43.98
N GLU A 742 -48.64 27.03 43.94
CA GLU A 742 -48.99 28.00 44.98
C GLU A 742 -50.37 28.63 44.71
N VAL A 743 -51.25 28.60 45.72
CA VAL A 743 -52.60 29.20 45.65
C VAL A 743 -52.49 30.71 45.95
N THR A 744 -52.11 31.48 44.93
CA THR A 744 -52.12 32.96 45.01
C THR A 744 -53.52 33.53 44.75
N SER A 745 -53.77 34.77 45.15
CA SER A 745 -55.06 35.44 44.94
C SER A 745 -55.49 35.51 43.47
N GLN A 746 -54.53 35.67 42.55
CA GLN A 746 -54.81 35.67 41.11
C GLN A 746 -55.22 34.28 40.61
N ARG A 747 -54.51 33.21 41.03
CA ARG A 747 -54.89 31.83 40.67
C ARG A 747 -56.22 31.41 41.28
N LEU A 748 -56.55 31.90 42.48
CA LEU A 748 -57.86 31.69 43.09
C LEU A 748 -59.00 32.33 42.26
N ILE A 749 -58.77 33.53 41.69
CA ILE A 749 -59.74 34.17 40.78
C ILE A 749 -59.91 33.37 39.48
N GLU A 750 -58.83 32.77 38.95
CA GLU A 750 -58.89 31.89 37.78
C GLU A 750 -59.69 30.61 38.07
N CYS A 751 -59.52 30.00 39.26
CA CYS A 751 -60.33 28.87 39.74
C CYS A 751 -61.82 29.24 39.84
N ILE A 752 -62.14 30.37 40.47
CA ILE A 752 -63.52 30.85 40.64
C ILE A 752 -64.18 31.12 39.28
N ARG A 753 -63.44 31.66 38.30
CA ARG A 753 -63.93 31.88 36.93
C ARG A 753 -64.17 30.59 36.15
N ALA A 754 -63.38 29.54 36.37
CA ALA A 754 -63.64 28.25 35.74
C ALA A 754 -64.92 27.61 36.29
N VAL A 755 -65.09 27.61 37.62
CA VAL A 755 -66.32 27.11 38.27
C VAL A 755 -67.56 27.91 37.87
N ASP A 756 -67.46 29.24 37.75
CA ASP A 756 -68.54 30.09 37.23
C ASP A 756 -68.88 29.78 35.76
N HIS A 757 -67.88 29.54 34.92
CA HIS A 757 -68.09 29.19 33.52
C HIS A 757 -68.70 27.79 33.34
N ASP A 758 -68.22 26.78 34.07
CA ASP A 758 -68.76 25.42 34.05
C ASP A 758 -70.23 25.39 34.52
N ALA A 759 -70.57 26.23 35.52
CA ALA A 759 -71.94 26.46 35.97
C ALA A 759 -72.82 27.18 34.94
N GLN A 760 -72.23 27.95 34.01
CA GLN A 760 -72.93 28.64 32.92
C GLN A 760 -73.10 27.77 31.67
N GLU A 761 -72.14 26.88 31.36
CA GLU A 761 -72.23 25.95 30.21
C GLU A 761 -73.13 24.72 30.47
N GLY A 762 -73.65 24.56 31.69
CA GLY A 762 -74.74 23.63 31.98
C GLY A 762 -74.32 22.21 32.39
N GLN A 763 -73.06 21.98 32.73
CA GLN A 763 -72.66 20.75 33.44
C GLN A 763 -73.08 20.84 34.92
N GLU A 764 -74.34 20.48 35.22
CA GLU A 764 -74.91 20.51 36.58
C GLU A 764 -74.27 19.49 37.55
N VAL A 765 -73.04 19.76 38.02
CA VAL A 765 -72.53 19.17 39.27
C VAL A 765 -73.13 19.97 40.45
N ARG A 766 -74.38 19.65 40.81
CA ARG A 766 -75.09 20.30 41.93
C ARG A 766 -74.46 19.95 43.28
N ALA A 767 -73.42 20.69 43.66
CA ALA A 767 -72.79 20.62 44.97
C ALA A 767 -73.83 20.90 46.08
N ARG A 768 -74.07 19.91 46.95
CA ARG A 768 -74.85 20.11 48.18
C ARG A 768 -74.04 20.93 49.17
N PHE A 769 -74.48 22.16 49.44
CA PHE A 769 -73.99 22.92 50.60
C PHE A 769 -74.35 22.17 51.88
N THR A 770 -73.34 21.66 52.59
CA THR A 770 -73.48 20.93 53.87
C THR A 770 -73.77 21.84 55.05
N MET A 771 -73.59 23.15 54.88
CA MET A 771 -73.95 24.21 55.83
C MET A 771 -74.56 25.39 55.07
N PHE A 772 -75.38 26.20 55.73
CA PHE A 772 -75.98 27.39 55.11
C PHE A 772 -74.89 28.37 54.62
N PRO A 773 -75.02 28.94 53.40
CA PRO A 773 -74.06 29.89 52.86
C PRO A 773 -73.97 31.15 53.72
N SER A 774 -72.76 31.68 53.89
CA SER A 774 -72.47 32.76 54.83
C SER A 774 -73.16 34.08 54.45
N PRO A 775 -73.37 35.01 55.41
CA PRO A 775 -74.00 36.32 55.12
C PRO A 775 -73.24 37.12 54.06
N HIS A 776 -71.91 36.99 53.99
CA HIS A 776 -71.09 37.62 52.94
C HIS A 776 -71.34 37.01 51.56
N LEU A 777 -71.52 35.68 51.47
CA LEU A 777 -71.80 35.02 50.19
C LEU A 777 -73.16 35.47 49.62
N LYS A 778 -74.19 35.58 50.47
CA LYS A 778 -75.49 36.14 50.09
C LYS A 778 -75.46 37.64 49.78
N ALA A 779 -74.54 38.41 50.36
CA ALA A 779 -74.40 39.83 50.05
C ALA A 779 -73.75 40.07 48.67
N VAL A 780 -72.87 39.17 48.22
CA VAL A 780 -72.21 39.24 46.90
C VAL A 780 -73.05 38.57 45.81
N TYR A 781 -73.72 37.46 46.13
CA TYR A 781 -74.60 36.71 45.22
C TYR A 781 -75.98 36.53 45.86
N PRO A 782 -76.91 37.50 45.72
CA PRO A 782 -78.20 37.46 46.42
C PRO A 782 -79.04 36.21 46.11
N ASN A 783 -79.06 35.79 44.86
CA ASN A 783 -79.91 34.71 44.34
C ASN A 783 -79.28 33.31 44.52
N ILE A 784 -78.20 33.17 45.30
CA ILE A 784 -77.43 31.91 45.35
C ILE A 784 -78.21 30.79 46.05
N GLY A 785 -78.53 29.74 45.29
CA GLY A 785 -79.37 28.63 45.74
C GLY A 785 -80.88 28.84 45.52
N GLU A 786 -81.30 29.96 44.92
CA GLU A 786 -82.68 30.13 44.47
C GLU A 786 -82.90 29.38 43.14
N PRO A 787 -83.91 28.50 43.03
CA PRO A 787 -84.08 27.66 41.84
C PRO A 787 -84.67 28.46 40.67
N THR A 788 -84.21 28.20 39.45
CA THR A 788 -84.80 28.81 38.24
C THR A 788 -86.18 28.22 37.96
N ALA A 789 -87.07 29.03 37.38
CA ALA A 789 -88.44 28.60 37.08
C ALA A 789 -88.51 27.35 36.20
N ALA A 790 -87.65 27.26 35.18
CA ALA A 790 -87.54 26.07 34.33
C ALA A 790 -87.21 24.80 35.14
N ASN A 791 -86.30 24.89 36.12
CA ASN A 791 -85.92 23.76 36.96
C ASN A 791 -87.05 23.36 37.92
N VAL A 792 -87.80 24.33 38.48
CA VAL A 792 -88.98 24.04 39.33
C VAL A 792 -90.12 23.42 38.51
N VAL A 793 -90.35 23.91 37.29
CA VAL A 793 -91.35 23.35 36.37
C VAL A 793 -90.97 21.93 35.92
N GLN A 794 -89.72 21.68 35.55
CA GLN A 794 -89.24 20.34 35.22
C GLN A 794 -89.31 19.40 36.42
N HIS A 795 -89.04 19.90 37.63
CA HIS A 795 -89.23 19.14 38.86
C HIS A 795 -90.71 18.78 39.09
N LEU A 796 -91.64 19.73 38.92
CA LEU A 796 -93.09 19.48 39.01
C LEU A 796 -93.56 18.41 38.02
N VAL A 797 -93.17 18.54 36.74
CA VAL A 797 -93.47 17.56 35.69
C VAL A 797 -92.88 16.18 36.02
N SER A 798 -91.69 16.12 36.60
CA SER A 798 -91.07 14.86 37.02
C SER A 798 -91.78 14.22 38.22
N LEU A 799 -92.08 15.02 39.23
CA LEU A 799 -92.78 14.61 40.46
C LEU A 799 -94.18 14.06 40.13
N ILE A 800 -94.91 14.72 39.23
CA ILE A 800 -96.27 14.29 38.85
C ILE A 800 -96.25 13.05 37.95
N ASN A 801 -95.35 12.96 36.97
CA ASN A 801 -95.37 11.83 36.02
C ASN A 801 -94.66 10.56 36.53
N HIS A 802 -93.68 10.68 37.44
CA HIS A 802 -92.86 9.53 37.87
C HIS A 802 -93.01 9.19 39.37
N VAL A 803 -93.28 10.17 40.23
CA VAL A 803 -93.36 9.94 41.69
C VAL A 803 -94.81 9.77 42.15
N ALA A 804 -95.68 10.74 41.89
CA ALA A 804 -97.06 10.76 42.36
C ALA A 804 -97.89 9.47 42.06
N PRO A 805 -97.78 8.80 40.89
CA PRO A 805 -98.59 7.60 40.61
C PRO A 805 -98.28 6.45 41.58
N ASN A 806 -97.02 6.35 42.00
CA ASN A 806 -96.53 5.31 42.90
C ASN A 806 -96.74 5.65 44.39
N TRP A 807 -97.14 6.89 44.72
CA TRP A 807 -97.18 7.43 46.08
C TRP A 807 -98.44 8.28 46.34
N HIS A 808 -99.57 7.90 45.74
CA HIS A 808 -100.84 8.63 45.66
C HIS A 808 -101.61 8.84 46.99
N GLN A 809 -101.00 8.53 48.14
CA GLN A 809 -101.50 8.85 49.49
C GLN A 809 -100.38 9.39 50.41
N SER A 810 -99.21 9.77 49.84
CA SER A 810 -98.07 10.26 50.62
C SER A 810 -98.24 11.73 51.01
N SER A 811 -98.41 11.97 52.31
CA SER A 811 -98.49 13.32 52.89
C SER A 811 -97.23 14.16 52.64
N ILE A 812 -96.06 13.53 52.52
CA ILE A 812 -94.80 14.20 52.16
C ILE A 812 -94.88 14.73 50.73
N VAL A 813 -95.33 13.91 49.78
CA VAL A 813 -95.47 14.32 48.37
C VAL A 813 -96.51 15.44 48.22
N LEU A 814 -97.59 15.45 49.02
CA LEU A 814 -98.54 16.57 49.08
C LEU A 814 -97.93 17.87 49.62
N ILE A 815 -97.03 17.79 50.60
CA ILE A 815 -96.27 18.95 51.11
C ILE A 815 -95.33 19.48 50.03
N ASP A 816 -94.64 18.60 49.29
CA ASP A 816 -93.77 19.01 48.17
C ASP A 816 -94.58 19.67 47.03
N ILE A 817 -95.72 19.08 46.63
CA ILE A 817 -96.63 19.66 45.62
C ILE A 817 -97.10 21.06 46.06
N ARG A 818 -97.60 21.20 47.28
CA ARG A 818 -98.05 22.51 47.81
C ARG A 818 -96.91 23.52 47.92
N SER A 819 -95.71 23.07 48.28
CA SER A 819 -94.52 23.94 48.33
C SER A 819 -94.14 24.44 46.93
N VAL A 820 -94.23 23.58 45.91
CA VAL A 820 -93.97 23.97 44.51
C VAL A 820 -95.05 24.92 43.98
N TYR A 821 -96.34 24.65 44.18
CA TYR A 821 -97.40 25.60 43.78
C TYR A 821 -97.26 26.95 44.50
N THR A 822 -96.99 26.94 45.81
CA THR A 822 -96.79 28.15 46.61
C THR A 822 -95.56 28.93 46.14
N TRP A 823 -94.47 28.23 45.77
CA TRP A 823 -93.29 28.88 45.20
C TRP A 823 -93.63 29.56 43.86
N LEU A 824 -94.31 28.85 42.95
CA LEU A 824 -94.72 29.35 41.62
C LEU A 824 -95.65 30.56 41.72
N GLN A 825 -96.62 30.55 42.66
CA GLN A 825 -97.53 31.68 42.88
C GLN A 825 -96.82 32.94 43.38
N ASN A 826 -95.77 32.78 44.19
CA ASN A 826 -95.00 33.89 44.74
C ASN A 826 -93.91 34.42 43.78
N GLN A 827 -93.82 33.89 42.55
CA GLN A 827 -92.80 34.33 41.59
C GLN A 827 -93.12 35.64 40.88
N ASN A 828 -92.05 36.36 40.53
CA ASN A 828 -92.12 37.64 39.86
C ASN A 828 -92.66 37.52 38.42
N HIS A 829 -93.26 38.60 37.90
CA HIS A 829 -94.04 38.65 36.65
C HIS A 829 -93.38 38.02 35.42
N ALA A 830 -92.04 37.99 35.35
CA ALA A 830 -91.29 37.38 34.25
C ALA A 830 -91.61 35.89 34.03
N ILE A 831 -91.99 35.15 35.07
CA ILE A 831 -92.21 33.70 35.02
C ILE A 831 -93.61 33.33 34.50
N LYS A 832 -94.57 34.26 34.57
CA LYS A 832 -95.94 34.09 34.06
C LYS A 832 -96.00 33.75 32.57
N ALA A 833 -95.03 34.22 31.77
CA ALA A 833 -94.92 33.89 30.36
C ALA A 833 -94.56 32.40 30.11
N GLN A 834 -93.72 31.80 30.96
CA GLN A 834 -93.35 30.39 30.87
C GLN A 834 -94.46 29.48 31.38
N LEU A 835 -95.19 29.90 32.43
CA LEU A 835 -96.32 29.16 33.00
C LEU A 835 -97.40 28.81 31.96
N ARG A 836 -97.65 29.66 30.96
CA ARG A 836 -98.62 29.39 29.89
C ARG A 836 -98.30 28.17 29.02
N SER A 837 -97.05 27.71 28.97
CA SER A 837 -96.70 26.44 28.31
C SER A 837 -97.28 25.21 29.02
N LEU A 838 -97.65 25.35 30.30
CA LEU A 838 -98.21 24.30 31.15
C LEU A 838 -99.74 24.23 31.10
N SER A 839 -100.38 25.18 30.42
CA SER A 839 -101.85 25.27 30.28
C SER A 839 -102.50 23.93 29.92
N LYS A 840 -101.92 23.21 28.95
CA LYS A 840 -102.44 21.94 28.40
C LYS A 840 -101.85 20.67 29.04
N LEU A 841 -101.02 20.79 30.08
CA LEU A 841 -100.41 19.64 30.76
C LEU A 841 -101.20 19.31 32.04
N PRO A 842 -101.52 18.03 32.32
CA PRO A 842 -102.28 17.64 33.51
C PRO A 842 -101.42 17.69 34.78
N LEU A 843 -101.12 18.90 35.25
CA LEU A 843 -100.19 19.18 36.35
C LEU A 843 -100.88 19.73 37.61
N TRP A 844 -102.20 19.86 37.61
CA TRP A 844 -102.97 20.48 38.71
C TRP A 844 -103.87 19.46 39.38
N LEU A 845 -103.71 19.30 40.70
CA LEU A 845 -104.39 18.27 41.49
C LEU A 845 -105.79 18.74 41.91
N ASN A 846 -106.82 18.37 41.14
CA ASN A 846 -108.18 18.89 41.27
C ASN A 846 -109.08 17.93 42.06
N ILE A 847 -108.92 17.93 43.39
CA ILE A 847 -109.64 17.06 44.34
C ILE A 847 -110.31 17.87 45.47
N ASP A 848 -111.32 17.29 46.12
CA ASP A 848 -112.08 17.95 47.19
C ASP A 848 -111.57 17.58 48.60
N SER A 849 -110.99 16.39 48.77
CA SER A 849 -110.24 15.93 49.96
C SER A 849 -108.87 15.37 49.57
N VAL A 850 -107.88 15.50 50.47
CA VAL A 850 -106.53 14.89 50.28
C VAL A 850 -106.52 13.37 50.37
N GLU A 851 -107.61 12.77 50.87
CA GLU A 851 -107.83 11.33 50.96
C GLU A 851 -108.45 10.73 49.68
N ASP A 852 -108.93 11.58 48.77
CA ASP A 852 -109.52 11.17 47.48
C ASP A 852 -108.46 10.57 46.54
N ASN A 853 -108.91 9.81 45.53
CA ASN A 853 -108.03 9.42 44.41
C ASN A 853 -107.56 10.67 43.66
N TRP A 854 -106.25 10.84 43.51
CA TRP A 854 -105.64 12.05 42.94
C TRP A 854 -105.96 12.23 41.45
N ILE A 855 -106.92 13.14 41.15
CA ILE A 855 -107.31 13.52 39.79
C ILE A 855 -106.48 14.71 39.33
N TRP A 856 -105.66 14.50 38.29
CA TRP A 856 -104.83 15.53 37.68
C TRP A 856 -105.53 16.15 36.47
N ARG A 857 -105.53 17.48 36.38
CA ARG A 857 -106.15 18.27 35.31
C ARG A 857 -105.19 19.29 34.73
N SER A 858 -105.42 19.66 33.47
CA SER A 858 -104.74 20.78 32.82
C SER A 858 -105.46 22.09 33.16
N ALA A 859 -104.75 23.22 33.14
CA ALA A 859 -105.38 24.50 33.45
C ALA A 859 -106.38 24.93 32.36
N ASP A 860 -106.12 24.60 31.10
CA ASP A 860 -106.98 24.87 29.94
C ASP A 860 -108.40 24.26 30.11
N GLU A 861 -108.48 23.10 30.76
CA GLU A 861 -109.73 22.43 31.17
C GLU A 861 -110.41 23.07 32.40
N LEU A 862 -109.69 23.82 33.24
CA LEU A 862 -110.19 24.38 34.50
C LEU A 862 -110.82 25.76 34.27
N VAL A 863 -112.00 25.96 34.86
CA VAL A 863 -112.78 27.19 34.74
C VAL A 863 -113.29 27.62 36.11
N PHE A 864 -113.09 28.88 36.45
CA PHE A 864 -113.60 29.45 37.70
C PHE A 864 -115.06 29.92 37.55
N ASP A 865 -115.76 29.99 38.67
CA ASP A 865 -117.13 30.52 38.81
C ASP A 865 -118.23 29.79 37.98
N ILE A 866 -117.98 28.54 37.55
CA ILE A 866 -118.99 27.63 37.01
C ILE A 866 -119.49 26.63 38.08
N THR A 867 -120.75 26.19 37.96
CA THR A 867 -121.44 25.42 39.03
C THR A 867 -121.40 23.90 38.88
N HIS A 868 -121.03 23.38 37.71
CA HIS A 868 -120.95 21.96 37.41
C HIS A 868 -120.03 21.70 36.21
N ASP A 869 -119.43 20.51 36.15
CA ASP A 869 -118.54 20.11 35.06
C ASP A 869 -119.34 19.97 33.76
N ALA A 870 -118.91 20.65 32.68
CA ALA A 870 -119.69 20.76 31.44
C ALA A 870 -118.79 20.90 30.20
N GLY A 871 -119.09 20.15 29.13
CA GLY A 871 -118.48 20.33 27.81
C GLY A 871 -116.97 20.05 27.70
N GLY A 872 -116.35 19.42 28.71
CA GLY A 872 -114.89 19.25 28.81
C GLY A 872 -114.21 20.28 29.73
N HIS A 873 -114.96 21.24 30.25
CA HIS A 873 -114.52 22.15 31.30
C HIS A 873 -114.93 21.62 32.68
N PHE A 874 -114.03 21.69 33.66
CA PHE A 874 -114.24 21.19 35.02
C PHE A 874 -114.19 22.33 36.04
N VAL A 875 -115.03 22.21 37.07
CA VAL A 875 -115.04 23.08 38.24
C VAL A 875 -113.76 22.87 39.05
N VAL A 876 -113.13 23.97 39.46
CA VAL A 876 -111.96 23.95 40.35
C VAL A 876 -112.39 23.51 41.76
N ARG A 877 -111.66 22.57 42.35
CA ARG A 877 -112.01 21.91 43.62
C ARG A 877 -111.22 22.47 44.82
N ASN A 878 -111.65 22.10 46.03
CA ASN A 878 -111.17 22.67 47.30
C ASN A 878 -109.65 22.59 47.54
N PHE A 879 -108.91 21.71 46.83
CA PHE A 879 -107.44 21.67 46.92
C PHE A 879 -106.74 22.81 46.16
N LEU A 880 -107.43 23.44 45.20
CA LEU A 880 -106.89 24.46 44.29
C LEU A 880 -107.51 25.86 44.48
N ASP A 881 -108.81 25.95 44.77
CA ASP A 881 -109.50 27.20 45.09
C ASP A 881 -109.81 27.24 46.61
N PRO A 882 -109.54 28.34 47.34
CA PRO A 882 -109.09 29.65 46.86
C PRO A 882 -107.56 29.79 46.71
N ASP A 883 -106.77 28.88 47.30
CA ASP A 883 -105.34 29.08 47.57
C ASP A 883 -104.50 29.40 46.31
N TYR A 884 -104.84 28.85 45.14
CA TYR A 884 -104.05 28.93 43.91
C TYR A 884 -104.79 29.57 42.72
N ARG A 885 -105.88 30.31 42.95
CA ARG A 885 -106.71 30.91 41.88
C ARG A 885 -105.92 31.83 40.95
N SER A 886 -105.09 32.72 41.50
CA SER A 886 -104.29 33.66 40.68
C SER A 886 -103.24 32.95 39.84
N LEU A 887 -102.54 31.96 40.40
CA LEU A 887 -101.59 31.12 39.68
C LEU A 887 -102.25 30.40 38.49
N LEU A 888 -103.42 29.79 38.70
CA LEU A 888 -104.14 29.08 37.64
C LEU A 888 -104.59 30.01 36.51
N LEU A 889 -105.09 31.22 36.82
CA LEU A 889 -105.44 32.22 35.81
C LEU A 889 -104.20 32.74 35.03
N ASP A 890 -103.04 32.91 35.69
CA ASP A 890 -101.78 33.25 35.01
C ASP A 890 -101.31 32.13 34.05
N VAL A 891 -101.46 30.86 34.46
CA VAL A 891 -101.14 29.66 33.67
C VAL A 891 -102.08 29.50 32.47
N GLY A 892 -103.33 29.94 32.56
CA GLY A 892 -104.31 29.89 31.47
C GLY A 892 -105.59 29.11 31.77
N ALA A 893 -105.97 28.95 33.04
CA ALA A 893 -107.34 28.63 33.40
C ALA A 893 -108.28 29.76 33.00
N HIS A 894 -109.51 29.41 32.64
CA HIS A 894 -110.45 30.38 32.06
C HIS A 894 -111.25 31.13 33.14
N GLU A 895 -111.30 32.46 32.96
CA GLU A 895 -112.29 33.36 33.53
C GLU A 895 -112.94 34.14 32.38
N TYR A 896 -114.15 34.65 32.61
CA TYR A 896 -115.09 35.07 31.55
C TYR A 896 -114.76 36.48 30.99
N GLN A 897 -113.61 36.66 30.26
CA GLN A 897 -112.96 37.97 29.86
C GLN A 897 -112.15 38.12 28.49
N VAL A 898 -110.81 38.49 28.45
CA VAL A 898 -109.95 39.06 27.29
C VAL A 898 -108.35 38.87 27.31
N ALA A 899 -107.50 39.46 26.39
CA ALA A 899 -106.00 39.18 26.16
C ALA A 899 -105.02 40.29 25.54
N SER A 900 -103.67 40.07 25.30
CA SER A 900 -102.59 41.03 24.75
C SER A 900 -101.18 40.45 24.25
N LEU A 901 -100.17 41.26 23.71
CA LEU A 901 -98.97 40.85 22.83
C LEU A 901 -97.56 41.63 22.93
N PRO A 902 -96.32 41.12 22.53
CA PRO A 902 -94.94 41.79 22.59
C PRO A 902 -93.76 41.55 21.50
N PRO A 903 -92.56 42.27 21.50
CA PRO A 903 -91.31 42.16 20.62
C PRO A 903 -89.87 42.15 21.35
N GLN A 904 -88.56 42.34 20.91
CA GLN A 904 -87.50 42.16 19.79
C GLN A 904 -86.07 42.73 20.29
N ALA A 905 -84.77 42.73 19.82
CA ALA A 905 -83.71 42.17 18.83
C ALA A 905 -82.21 42.54 19.36
N THR A 906 -80.91 42.51 18.86
CA THR A 906 -79.96 42.34 17.64
C THR A 906 -78.42 42.03 18.02
N SER A 907 -77.37 41.93 17.11
CA SER A 907 -75.87 41.65 17.36
C SER A 907 -74.86 42.00 16.15
N LYS A 908 -73.48 41.82 15.96
CA LYS A 908 -72.14 41.41 16.64
C LYS A 908 -70.80 41.69 15.77
N THR A 909 -69.49 41.50 16.21
CA THR A 909 -68.18 41.47 15.38
C THR A 909 -66.77 41.15 16.07
N GLU A 910 -65.66 40.70 15.36
CA GLU A 910 -64.29 40.14 15.83
C GLU A 910 -63.08 40.15 14.71
N ILE A 911 -61.70 39.85 14.70
CA ILE A 911 -60.44 39.53 15.56
C ILE A 911 -58.90 39.81 15.01
N PRO A 912 -57.80 38.94 14.79
CA PRO A 912 -56.30 39.20 15.11
C PRO A 912 -55.04 38.74 14.18
N HIS A 913 -53.70 38.94 14.50
CA HIS A 913 -52.43 38.43 13.75
C HIS A 913 -50.93 38.50 14.40
N PRO A 914 -49.80 37.81 13.94
CA PRO A 914 -48.38 37.71 14.55
C PRO A 914 -47.00 37.83 13.69
N GLU A 915 -45.80 37.26 14.10
CA GLU A 915 -44.32 37.60 13.73
C GLU A 915 -43.36 36.56 12.99
N MET A 916 -42.75 36.82 11.80
CA MET A 916 -42.19 35.72 10.93
C MET A 916 -40.66 35.56 10.62
N MET A 917 -39.87 36.63 10.40
CA MET A 917 -38.63 36.54 9.56
C MET A 917 -37.25 36.45 10.26
N ARG A 918 -37.15 36.54 11.60
CA ARG A 918 -35.86 36.33 12.32
C ARG A 918 -35.30 34.91 12.19
N SER A 919 -36.10 34.00 11.66
CA SER A 919 -35.73 32.65 11.22
C SER A 919 -34.47 32.65 10.32
N GLY A 920 -34.48 33.39 9.20
CA GLY A 920 -33.59 33.11 8.06
C GLY A 920 -32.07 33.15 8.32
N TRP A 921 -31.57 34.13 9.07
CA TRP A 921 -30.11 34.37 9.23
C TRP A 921 -29.61 34.32 10.68
N ASN A 922 -30.39 33.71 11.57
CA ASN A 922 -29.76 32.85 12.58
C ASN A 922 -29.85 31.37 12.19
N GLU A 923 -30.78 30.96 11.29
CA GLU A 923 -30.78 29.63 10.64
C GLU A 923 -29.59 29.45 9.71
N LEU A 924 -29.27 30.48 8.90
CA LEU A 924 -27.92 30.68 8.40
C LEU A 924 -27.06 31.38 9.50
N ARG A 925 -25.75 31.20 9.43
CA ARG A 925 -25.06 30.38 10.44
C ARG A 925 -25.69 29.06 10.79
N ARG A 926 -26.76 28.93 11.60
CA ARG A 926 -27.03 27.68 12.39
C ARG A 926 -26.79 26.37 11.64
N THR A 927 -27.10 26.26 10.35
CA THR A 927 -26.58 25.25 9.41
C THR A 927 -25.04 25.11 9.52
N GLY A 928 -24.29 26.03 8.92
CA GLY A 928 -22.97 26.45 9.38
C GLY A 928 -21.90 25.37 9.34
N GLN A 929 -21.48 24.90 8.16
CA GLN A 929 -21.39 25.68 6.91
C GLN A 929 -20.81 27.08 7.16
N LEU A 930 -19.49 27.14 7.39
CA LEU A 930 -18.66 28.36 7.34
C LEU A 930 -18.50 29.18 8.65
N LEU A 931 -18.82 28.67 9.86
CA LEU A 931 -18.16 29.22 11.08
C LEU A 931 -16.69 28.79 11.10
N ASP A 932 -15.78 29.70 11.40
CA ASP A 932 -14.41 29.55 10.93
C ASP A 932 -13.30 30.33 11.69
N ILE A 933 -13.51 30.95 12.88
CA ILE A 933 -12.46 31.82 13.54
C ILE A 933 -12.75 32.43 14.95
N CYS A 934 -11.84 33.18 15.63
CA CYS A 934 -12.03 33.75 17.01
C CYS A 934 -11.12 34.95 17.52
N PHE A 935 -11.47 36.27 17.44
CA PHE A 935 -10.64 37.34 18.12
C PHE A 935 -10.76 37.28 19.65
N GLN A 936 -9.75 37.79 20.36
CA GLN A 936 -9.72 38.04 21.80
C GLN A 936 -9.88 39.52 22.23
N VAL A 937 -11.04 39.91 22.80
CA VAL A 937 -11.34 41.26 23.35
C VAL A 937 -10.35 42.40 22.97
N GLN A 938 -9.32 42.86 23.69
CA GLN A 938 -8.51 42.42 24.87
C GLN A 938 -8.00 40.96 24.97
N GLY A 939 -8.74 40.04 25.61
CA GLY A 939 -8.26 38.71 26.03
C GLY A 939 -9.30 37.59 26.09
N GLN A 940 -10.42 37.64 25.36
CA GLN A 940 -11.43 36.56 25.33
C GLN A 940 -12.03 36.31 23.93
N GLU A 941 -12.02 35.05 23.50
CA GLU A 941 -12.17 34.54 22.12
C GLU A 941 -13.63 34.52 21.57
N ILE A 942 -13.96 34.98 20.33
CA ILE A 942 -15.33 34.86 19.76
C ILE A 942 -15.57 34.32 18.32
N GLN A 943 -16.47 33.34 18.22
CA GLN A 943 -16.64 32.53 16.99
C GLN A 943 -17.73 33.04 16.07
N ALA A 944 -17.34 34.16 15.46
CA ALA A 944 -17.75 34.62 14.16
C ALA A 944 -17.76 33.50 13.09
N HIS A 945 -18.54 33.71 12.03
CA HIS A 945 -17.90 33.49 10.74
C HIS A 945 -17.12 34.78 10.50
N ARG A 946 -15.90 34.70 9.96
CA ARG A 946 -15.23 35.77 9.20
C ARG A 946 -16.26 36.54 8.36
N GLY A 947 -17.19 35.81 7.71
CA GLY A 947 -18.35 36.32 6.97
C GLY A 947 -19.42 37.04 7.80
N MET A 948 -20.49 36.33 8.23
CA MET A 948 -21.71 36.91 8.86
C MET A 948 -21.42 37.92 9.97
N LEU A 949 -20.26 37.82 10.62
CA LEU A 949 -20.00 38.58 11.83
C LEU A 949 -18.85 39.56 11.69
N ALA A 950 -18.15 39.59 10.54
CA ALA A 950 -17.75 40.88 9.96
C ALA A 950 -18.96 41.66 9.44
N ALA A 951 -20.03 40.98 9.00
CA ALA A 951 -21.33 41.62 8.71
C ALA A 951 -22.13 42.02 9.97
N MET A 952 -21.51 41.95 11.16
CA MET A 952 -22.00 42.61 12.38
C MET A 952 -20.91 43.51 13.01
N VAL A 953 -19.68 43.02 13.29
CA VAL A 953 -18.54 43.87 13.70
C VAL A 953 -17.37 43.77 12.71
N PRO A 954 -17.03 44.86 12.00
CA PRO A 954 -15.86 44.90 11.11
C PRO A 954 -14.52 45.18 11.80
N HIS A 955 -14.46 45.64 13.06
CA HIS A 955 -13.23 45.46 13.85
C HIS A 955 -12.84 43.99 13.81
N PHE A 956 -13.86 43.12 13.95
CA PHE A 956 -13.81 41.69 13.74
C PHE A 956 -13.51 41.28 12.27
N LYS A 957 -12.71 42.07 11.53
CA LYS A 957 -11.99 41.74 10.29
C LYS A 957 -10.49 41.95 10.39
N THR A 958 -9.98 43.09 10.90
CA THR A 958 -8.53 43.40 10.92
C THR A 958 -7.78 42.21 11.48
N ALA A 959 -8.26 41.76 12.63
CA ALA A 959 -7.70 40.64 13.36
C ALA A 959 -8.25 39.24 13.03
N PHE A 960 -8.92 39.12 11.87
CA PHE A 960 -9.10 37.90 11.07
C PHE A 960 -8.33 37.98 9.73
N GLY A 961 -7.66 39.10 9.44
CA GLY A 961 -7.38 39.52 8.06
C GLY A 961 -5.97 40.07 7.81
N GLY A 962 -5.32 40.63 8.83
CA GLY A 962 -3.91 41.04 8.81
C GLY A 962 -2.97 39.92 9.23
N SER A 963 -1.70 39.98 8.85
CA SER A 963 -0.75 38.86 8.99
C SER A 963 -0.17 38.65 10.40
N PHE A 964 -0.71 39.28 11.45
CA PHE A 964 -0.20 39.32 12.83
C PHE A 964 -0.25 37.98 13.62
N ARG A 965 -0.59 36.85 13.00
CA ARG A 965 -1.39 35.71 13.55
C ARG A 965 -2.91 35.95 13.56
N GLU A 966 -3.33 37.17 13.31
CA GLU A 966 -4.72 37.58 13.17
C GLU A 966 -5.50 36.84 12.08
N SER A 967 -4.98 36.85 10.85
CA SER A 967 -5.51 36.00 9.78
C SER A 967 -5.04 34.56 9.84
N ILE A 968 -4.23 34.20 10.85
CA ILE A 968 -3.35 33.01 10.87
C ILE A 968 -3.46 32.26 12.21
N VAL A 969 -4.52 31.49 12.44
CA VAL A 969 -4.73 30.18 11.79
C VAL A 969 -3.51 29.33 12.09
N MET A 970 -3.54 28.68 13.26
CA MET A 970 -3.30 27.26 13.12
C MET A 970 -4.50 26.74 12.33
N THR A 971 -4.22 26.26 11.11
CA THR A 971 -4.79 24.97 10.75
C THR A 971 -3.81 23.91 11.25
N GLU A 972 -3.27 22.99 10.47
CA GLU A 972 -2.98 21.70 11.10
C GLU A 972 -4.32 21.26 11.68
N ASP A 973 -4.40 20.79 12.94
CA ASP A 973 -5.63 20.48 13.70
C ASP A 973 -6.67 21.64 13.90
N THR A 974 -6.66 22.74 13.13
CA THR A 974 -7.25 24.08 13.46
C THR A 974 -6.54 24.75 14.66
N ASP A 975 -7.23 25.25 15.68
CA ASP A 975 -6.84 26.45 16.47
C ASP A 975 -6.73 27.61 15.51
N LEU A 976 -7.88 27.86 14.89
CA LEU A 976 -8.14 29.09 14.19
C LEU A 976 -7.77 30.29 15.11
N PRO A 977 -7.52 31.48 14.54
CA PRO A 977 -6.69 32.48 15.22
C PRO A 977 -7.28 33.12 16.47
N VAL A 978 -6.41 33.91 17.10
CA VAL A 978 -6.50 34.48 18.43
C VAL A 978 -5.85 35.88 18.38
N TYR A 979 -6.49 36.94 18.89
CA TYR A 979 -5.95 38.32 18.78
C TYR A 979 -6.41 39.30 19.89
N PRO A 980 -5.52 40.06 20.56
CA PRO A 980 -5.86 41.11 21.53
C PRO A 980 -6.13 42.50 20.93
N LEU A 981 -7.01 43.31 21.53
CA LEU A 981 -7.08 44.77 21.23
C LEU A 981 -6.96 45.68 22.47
N PRO A 982 -5.87 46.49 22.58
CA PRO A 982 -5.69 47.66 23.47
C PRO A 982 -6.43 48.94 22.95
N GLU A 983 -6.17 50.20 23.33
CA GLU A 983 -5.16 50.78 24.25
C GLU A 983 -5.73 51.88 25.18
N ASP A 984 -6.09 53.07 24.67
CA ASP A 984 -6.88 54.07 25.43
C ASP A 984 -7.75 55.03 24.56
N GLU A 985 -8.61 54.63 23.60
CA GLU A 985 -8.93 53.38 22.90
C GLU A 985 -9.16 52.07 23.67
N ALA A 986 -9.17 52.10 25.01
CA ALA A 986 -8.95 50.91 25.85
C ALA A 986 -9.94 49.76 25.62
N VAL A 987 -11.14 50.13 25.17
CA VAL A 987 -12.27 49.24 24.97
C VAL A 987 -13.04 49.60 23.68
N SER A 988 -12.38 50.28 22.72
CA SER A 988 -12.63 50.22 21.25
C SER A 988 -12.29 48.83 20.65
N ALA A 989 -12.45 47.87 21.54
CA ALA A 989 -11.56 46.80 21.96
C ALA A 989 -12.33 45.88 22.93
N PHE A 990 -13.57 46.22 23.29
CA PHE A 990 -14.67 45.27 23.40
C PHE A 990 -15.69 45.49 22.27
N ALA A 991 -15.56 46.58 21.47
CA ALA A 991 -16.22 46.99 20.20
C ALA A 991 -16.20 45.96 19.04
N VAL A 992 -16.29 44.70 19.42
CA VAL A 992 -15.41 43.61 19.01
C VAL A 992 -16.18 42.35 19.37
N GLN A 993 -16.29 42.09 20.67
CA GLN A 993 -16.53 40.78 21.22
C GLN A 993 -18.01 40.54 21.59
N CYS A 994 -18.97 41.25 20.98
CA CYS A 994 -20.38 40.87 21.14
C CYS A 994 -21.30 41.20 19.98
N VAL A 995 -21.19 42.30 19.24
CA VAL A 995 -22.03 42.41 18.04
C VAL A 995 -21.71 41.28 17.03
N VAL A 996 -20.54 40.61 17.14
CA VAL A 996 -20.24 39.30 16.52
C VAL A 996 -20.96 38.11 17.18
N VAL A 997 -20.87 37.93 18.49
CA VAL A 997 -21.49 36.82 19.24
C VAL A 997 -22.04 37.49 20.50
N LEU A 998 -23.22 38.12 20.59
CA LEU A 998 -24.46 38.51 19.82
C LEU A 998 -24.71 38.35 18.30
N ALA A 999 -24.28 37.25 17.72
CA ALA A 999 -25.25 36.39 17.07
C ALA A 999 -26.26 35.70 18.05
N ARG A 1000 -26.13 35.75 19.40
CA ARG A 1000 -25.31 34.87 20.30
C ARG A 1000 -24.58 35.52 21.53
N ALA A 1001 -25.19 36.42 22.32
CA ALA A 1001 -24.77 36.99 23.66
C ALA A 1001 -24.62 38.53 23.76
N GLU A 1002 -25.25 39.19 24.74
CA GLU A 1002 -24.84 40.53 25.18
C GLU A 1002 -23.51 40.45 25.96
N ALA A 1003 -22.65 41.48 25.89
CA ALA A 1003 -21.58 41.81 26.85
C ALA A 1003 -20.60 42.87 26.27
N SER A 1004 -19.85 43.53 27.15
CA SER A 1004 -18.62 44.34 26.95
C SER A 1004 -18.65 45.55 25.99
N GLN A 1005 -19.45 45.53 24.92
CA GLN A 1005 -20.22 46.71 24.53
C GLN A 1005 -21.68 46.42 24.88
N VAL A 1006 -22.41 47.36 25.45
CA VAL A 1006 -22.18 48.80 25.43
C VAL A 1006 -21.62 49.27 26.80
N GLU A 1007 -20.60 48.55 27.31
CA GLU A 1007 -20.21 48.54 28.73
C GLU A 1007 -19.06 49.49 29.08
N LEU A 1008 -18.02 49.57 28.23
CA LEU A 1008 -17.29 50.84 28.06
C LEU A 1008 -17.91 51.71 26.95
N LEU A 1009 -19.24 51.62 26.78
CA LEU A 1009 -20.04 52.66 26.14
C LEU A 1009 -21.11 53.21 27.13
N ILE A 1010 -20.70 53.87 28.22
CA ILE A 1010 -19.39 54.49 28.40
C ILE A 1010 -19.24 54.85 29.89
N GLU A 1011 -18.22 54.33 30.58
CA GLU A 1011 -17.94 54.67 32.00
C GLU A 1011 -17.68 56.19 32.17
N ILE A 1012 -17.26 56.82 31.07
CA ILE A 1012 -17.16 58.26 30.78
C ILE A 1012 -18.50 59.02 30.95
N CYS A 1013 -19.67 58.39 30.83
CA CYS A 1013 -20.98 59.04 31.03
C CYS A 1013 -21.36 59.20 32.51
N ARG A 1014 -20.77 58.42 33.42
CA ARG A 1014 -21.04 58.55 34.87
C ARG A 1014 -20.19 59.62 35.53
N LYS A 1015 -18.98 59.88 35.04
CA LYS A 1015 -18.10 60.94 35.56
C LYS A 1015 -18.61 62.37 35.26
N THR A 1016 -19.52 62.54 34.31
CA THR A 1016 -19.87 63.85 33.70
C THR A 1016 -21.18 64.51 34.18
N LYS A 1017 -22.08 63.82 34.89
CA LYS A 1017 -23.35 64.44 35.38
C LYS A 1017 -23.25 65.07 36.78
N LYS A 1018 -22.08 65.00 37.43
CA LYS A 1018 -21.87 65.35 38.86
C LYS A 1018 -21.74 66.86 39.15
N GLN A 1019 -22.26 67.73 38.27
CA GLN A 1019 -21.61 69.02 37.99
C GLN A 1019 -22.48 70.25 37.62
N ASN A 1020 -23.82 70.21 37.71
CA ASN A 1020 -24.69 71.39 37.45
C ASN A 1020 -25.68 71.66 38.60
N GLN A 1021 -26.09 72.93 38.78
CA GLN A 1021 -26.43 73.50 40.10
C GLN A 1021 -27.81 74.21 40.19
N TRP A 1022 -28.38 74.14 41.41
CA TRP A 1022 -29.08 75.19 42.18
C TRP A 1022 -30.03 76.17 41.45
N ILE A 1023 -31.34 76.03 41.72
CA ILE A 1023 -32.14 76.93 42.60
C ILE A 1023 -33.19 76.07 43.31
#